data_AF-A0A3M1XUA3-F1
#
_entry.id   AF-A0A3M1XUA3-F1
#
_cell.length_a   1.000
_cell.length_b   1.000
_cell.length_c   1.000
_cell.angle_alpha   90.00
_cell.angle_beta   90.00
_cell.angle_gamma   90.00
#
_symmetry.space_group_name_H-M   'P 1'
#
loop_
_entity.id
_entity.type
_entity.pdbx_description
1 polymer ?
#
loop_
_entity_poly.entity_id
_entity_poly.type
_entity_poly.pdbx_seq_one_letter_code
_entity_poly.pdbx_strand_id
1 'polypeptide(L)'
;MDSPFWYMRKRFWRRKKTKTAHLSHPGFHFLLSFLLSLVVLVRGESPPGYFQQQVHYAISVRLFPELVRLEGRETLTYFNRSPDTLKTLYFHLYWNKFRAHSYARPFSGRERGHIEVLSVQDSSGRDLNFSIDNTILRLPLPRPLPPGDSLYLQVQFTGMIPPSGERFGYSGEHFDIGNWYPVPAVYDARGWHIDQHLDGEFYQEWGDYEVEITVPRPFVVAATGRLMNPEVLPDSVQYPGRTIQYYLQQQPDTTTVTYRFVAERVHDFAFCADPEFVLKQIQVGQTTLQFFLQPYRLKTWNSILQRVVEGFSFLQEKIGAYPYRQLSIVDALITAGGIEYPNLVMINGYIISPRELAITIIHEMAHQWFYGLLANNQTRHGWMDEGFTTFFEIWATEHLWGREGNLNPTRQSGWQRWLGYTQTARREAYLNYLEYALSGREEPIDTHFDYFQHNPYIPTYDKMAVGLFTLKRLIGDSLFLRGIRTYYRRWRFRHPYPEDLFLTFNRATGMHLNWFWEQWLRTTWLLDVRLRKAVGRWVQRKGGRQFRLTMVLERKQPLAMPVDVAIELRDGSQRRYRIPIPGWLSRTDSSDLPSWHPANRRYVARLYLPAPVRRIQLDPQSKLPDINPFNNDNRRIPPLKLFWLHRQYVEPDLRCYTATLFPQLFFNDVDGFVIGLRSVGNFVGPLYWHRLETQLGSRSGQPGLSFRWSSLLPIGTSRVRYYLFAYRLEGRAGGELALSYRTRTQPVNHRFLLGWRVRQLYDNRYPARAWSPGTVSILAFEWIRHRSVTAYRKLVTRWQLRVEVAAPGGDYPFQRWELVLLPRIALGPQTNLRGRLAVGQIEGKPPVQYLFYPSGAAPVREFSNAFARSRGTLPVDWVRDGHFRLPGGGQVASAAIDGAPSAQGGRRLLAARIDLDLANPLARLLPSWPVLPTLQTAVYAAWSQLNWKKITRRSGDAELGLTLFWDDLPFPLRYLGMSDVKLTLPFWYSRPAAGNNPWKLRWALSVGFTPFR
;
A
#
# COMPACT_ATOMS: atom_id res chain seq x y z
N MET A 1 -49.40 -17.66 3.01
CA MET A 1 -50.32 -17.48 1.87
C MET A 1 -49.77 -18.10 0.59
N ASP A 2 -50.09 -19.35 0.25
CA ASP A 2 -50.28 -20.55 1.11
C ASP A 2 -50.36 -21.84 0.28
N SER A 3 -49.82 -22.92 0.86
CA SER A 3 -50.25 -24.31 0.69
C SER A 3 -50.09 -25.06 -0.66
N PRO A 4 -50.09 -26.43 -0.62
CA PRO A 4 -49.25 -27.22 -1.55
C PRO A 4 -49.92 -28.56 -2.03
N PHE A 5 -49.10 -29.63 -2.17
CA PHE A 5 -49.42 -31.07 -2.24
C PHE A 5 -49.78 -31.75 -3.60
N TRP A 6 -48.87 -32.66 -4.01
CA TRP A 6 -49.10 -34.09 -4.36
C TRP A 6 -50.21 -34.56 -5.34
N TYR A 7 -49.85 -35.46 -6.28
CA TYR A 7 -50.20 -36.89 -6.15
C TYR A 7 -49.39 -37.86 -7.07
N MET A 8 -49.52 -39.18 -6.82
CA MET A 8 -48.95 -40.30 -7.60
C MET A 8 -49.96 -41.00 -8.53
N ARG A 9 -49.49 -41.75 -9.57
CA ARG A 9 -49.69 -43.22 -9.78
C ARG A 9 -49.15 -43.70 -11.16
N LYS A 10 -48.44 -44.85 -11.27
CA LYS A 10 -48.88 -46.26 -11.57
C LYS A 10 -49.63 -46.40 -12.93
N ARG A 11 -49.50 -47.45 -13.77
CA ARG A 11 -48.97 -48.85 -13.67
C ARG A 11 -48.52 -49.32 -15.12
N PHE A 12 -48.52 -50.54 -15.71
CA PHE A 12 -48.95 -51.92 -15.35
C PHE A 12 -48.32 -53.09 -16.23
N TRP A 13 -47.12 -53.63 -15.89
CA TRP A 13 -46.72 -55.05 -16.20
C TRP A 13 -46.51 -55.46 -17.70
N ARG A 14 -46.11 -56.69 -18.14
CA ARG A 14 -45.97 -58.04 -17.51
C ARG A 14 -44.78 -58.89 -18.06
N ARG A 15 -44.30 -59.82 -17.22
CA ARG A 15 -43.19 -60.80 -17.37
C ARG A 15 -43.33 -61.83 -18.53
N LYS A 16 -42.19 -62.42 -18.93
CA LYS A 16 -41.96 -63.89 -18.89
C LYS A 16 -40.51 -64.23 -18.46
N LYS A 17 -40.23 -65.50 -18.12
CA LYS A 17 -38.95 -66.01 -17.57
C LYS A 17 -38.31 -67.04 -18.51
N THR A 18 -36.98 -67.15 -18.46
CA THR A 18 -36.22 -68.40 -18.65
C THR A 18 -35.00 -68.41 -17.70
N LYS A 19 -34.35 -69.57 -17.50
CA LYS A 19 -33.27 -69.77 -16.53
C LYS A 19 -31.87 -69.80 -17.18
N THR A 20 -30.90 -69.33 -16.40
CA THR A 20 -29.45 -69.59 -16.39
C THR A 20 -28.90 -70.75 -17.23
N ALA A 21 -27.82 -70.47 -17.96
CA ALA A 21 -26.68 -71.36 -18.18
C ALA A 21 -25.37 -70.53 -18.07
N HIS A 22 -24.29 -71.12 -17.57
CA HIS A 22 -22.98 -70.44 -17.49
C HIS A 22 -22.18 -70.61 -18.79
N LEU A 23 -21.55 -69.54 -19.25
CA LEU A 23 -20.43 -69.58 -20.20
C LEU A 23 -19.32 -68.65 -19.69
N SER A 24 -18.16 -69.23 -19.39
CA SER A 24 -16.97 -68.53 -18.93
C SER A 24 -16.19 -67.98 -20.12
N HIS A 25 -16.08 -66.65 -20.22
CA HIS A 25 -15.36 -65.99 -21.33
C HIS A 25 -14.20 -65.13 -20.80
N PRO A 26 -12.93 -65.36 -21.21
CA PRO A 26 -11.76 -64.67 -20.64
C PRO A 26 -11.78 -63.13 -20.75
N GLY A 27 -12.49 -62.58 -21.73
CA GLY A 27 -12.54 -61.13 -21.98
C GLY A 27 -13.08 -60.30 -20.80
N PHE A 28 -13.90 -60.88 -19.91
CA PHE A 28 -14.49 -60.12 -18.80
C PHE A 28 -13.45 -59.76 -17.73
N HIS A 29 -12.47 -60.62 -17.46
CA HIS A 29 -11.36 -60.29 -16.55
C HIS A 29 -10.42 -59.23 -17.14
N PHE A 30 -10.18 -59.26 -18.46
CA PHE A 30 -9.34 -58.23 -19.09
C PHE A 30 -10.01 -56.85 -19.05
N LEU A 31 -11.32 -56.78 -19.35
CA LEU A 31 -12.08 -55.52 -19.27
C LEU A 31 -12.19 -55.00 -17.83
N LEU A 32 -12.41 -55.90 -16.85
CA LEU A 32 -12.52 -55.52 -15.44
C LEU A 32 -11.18 -55.06 -14.86
N SER A 33 -10.06 -55.72 -15.19
CA SER A 33 -8.72 -55.26 -14.80
C SER A 33 -8.35 -53.93 -15.46
N PHE A 34 -8.71 -53.72 -16.74
CA PHE A 34 -8.49 -52.44 -17.43
C PHE A 34 -9.32 -51.30 -16.79
N LEU A 35 -10.57 -51.57 -16.42
CA LEU A 35 -11.43 -50.62 -15.71
C LEU A 35 -10.94 -50.35 -14.28
N LEU A 36 -10.47 -51.36 -13.52
CA LEU A 36 -9.85 -51.11 -12.22
C LEU A 36 -8.56 -50.31 -12.33
N SER A 37 -7.71 -50.55 -13.36
CA SER A 37 -6.53 -49.70 -13.57
C SER A 37 -6.88 -48.25 -13.92
N LEU A 38 -7.96 -48.02 -14.69
CA LEU A 38 -8.49 -46.66 -14.91
C LEU A 38 -9.02 -46.01 -13.61
N VAL A 39 -9.65 -46.79 -12.73
CA VAL A 39 -10.17 -46.28 -11.44
C VAL A 39 -9.04 -46.00 -10.43
N VAL A 40 -7.90 -46.70 -10.50
CA VAL A 40 -6.71 -46.43 -9.68
C VAL A 40 -5.95 -45.17 -10.15
N LEU A 41 -5.99 -44.86 -11.46
CA LEU A 41 -5.27 -43.73 -12.09
C LEU A 41 -5.80 -42.30 -11.78
N VAL A 42 -6.67 -42.14 -10.78
CA VAL A 42 -7.10 -40.82 -10.27
C VAL A 42 -6.68 -40.61 -8.79
N ARG A 43 -5.72 -41.39 -8.28
CA ARG A 43 -4.86 -40.89 -7.20
C ARG A 43 -3.92 -39.83 -7.77
N GLY A 44 -3.97 -38.61 -7.24
CA GLY A 44 -3.18 -37.49 -7.73
C GLY A 44 -1.69 -37.66 -7.41
N GLU A 45 -0.94 -38.22 -8.37
CA GLU A 45 0.51 -38.47 -8.28
C GLU A 45 1.25 -37.26 -7.66
N SER A 46 1.87 -37.50 -6.51
CA SER A 46 2.95 -36.66 -6.01
C SER A 46 4.05 -36.59 -7.07
N PRO A 47 4.71 -35.44 -7.29
CA PRO A 47 5.86 -35.40 -8.19
C PRO A 47 6.93 -36.44 -7.80
N PRO A 48 7.66 -37.02 -8.77
CA PRO A 48 8.79 -37.90 -8.47
C PRO A 48 9.78 -37.20 -7.52
N GLY A 49 10.13 -37.86 -6.41
CA GLY A 49 10.99 -37.30 -5.37
C GLY A 49 10.32 -36.36 -4.36
N TYR A 50 9.01 -36.09 -4.47
CA TYR A 50 8.30 -35.29 -3.47
C TYR A 50 8.07 -36.07 -2.17
N PHE A 51 8.57 -35.50 -1.06
CA PHE A 51 8.18 -35.87 0.30
C PHE A 51 7.97 -34.61 1.15
N GLN A 52 7.29 -34.80 2.27
CA GLN A 52 7.07 -33.88 3.39
C GLN A 52 6.98 -34.76 4.65
N GLN A 53 7.25 -34.22 5.83
CA GLN A 53 7.14 -35.03 7.04
C GLN A 53 5.68 -35.16 7.49
N GLN A 54 5.47 -35.70 8.68
CA GLN A 54 4.27 -35.41 9.45
C GLN A 54 4.65 -35.24 10.92
N VAL A 55 3.97 -34.32 11.58
CA VAL A 55 4.01 -34.16 13.04
C VAL A 55 2.66 -34.51 13.64
N HIS A 56 2.67 -34.98 14.88
CA HIS A 56 1.48 -35.06 15.72
C HIS A 56 1.80 -34.43 17.06
N TYR A 57 0.96 -33.49 17.49
CA TYR A 57 1.14 -32.68 18.67
C TYR A 57 0.03 -32.93 19.68
N ALA A 58 0.40 -33.19 20.93
CA ALA A 58 -0.48 -33.05 22.09
C ALA A 58 0.13 -31.99 23.02
N ILE A 59 -0.51 -30.82 23.13
CA ILE A 59 0.03 -29.66 23.85
C ILE A 59 -0.92 -29.25 24.98
N SER A 60 -0.40 -29.15 26.20
CA SER A 60 -1.11 -28.52 27.32
C SER A 60 -0.42 -27.21 27.66
N VAL A 61 -1.16 -26.10 27.61
CA VAL A 61 -0.66 -24.75 27.88
C VAL A 61 -1.54 -24.04 28.91
N ARG A 62 -0.91 -23.27 29.79
CA ARG A 62 -1.60 -22.37 30.73
C ARG A 62 -1.18 -20.92 30.49
N LEU A 63 -2.16 -20.05 30.35
CA LEU A 63 -1.98 -18.60 30.29
C LEU A 63 -2.08 -18.00 31.70
N PHE A 64 -1.13 -17.11 32.03
CA PHE A 64 -1.12 -16.30 33.24
C PHE A 64 -1.15 -14.81 32.84
N PRO A 65 -2.34 -14.18 32.68
CA PRO A 65 -2.46 -12.80 32.19
C PRO A 65 -1.66 -11.80 33.02
N GLU A 66 -1.80 -11.86 34.34
CA GLU A 66 -1.12 -11.00 35.34
C GLU A 66 0.42 -11.06 35.25
N LEU A 67 0.96 -12.17 34.76
CA LEU A 67 2.40 -12.42 34.61
C LEU A 67 2.88 -12.27 33.17
N VAL A 68 1.97 -12.05 32.21
CA VAL A 68 2.27 -11.96 30.77
C VAL A 68 3.06 -13.20 30.31
N ARG A 69 2.63 -14.38 30.78
CA ARG A 69 3.39 -15.65 30.69
C ARG A 69 2.53 -16.80 30.19
N LEU A 70 3.11 -17.63 29.33
CA LEU A 70 2.65 -18.98 29.03
C LEU A 70 3.56 -20.01 29.72
N GLU A 71 2.96 -21.09 30.21
CA GLU A 71 3.68 -22.31 30.59
C GLU A 71 3.13 -23.47 29.76
N GLY A 72 4.01 -24.19 29.08
CA GLY A 72 3.64 -25.20 28.09
C GLY A 72 4.37 -26.53 28.28
N ARG A 73 3.64 -27.62 28.10
CA ARG A 73 4.18 -28.97 27.92
C ARG A 73 3.61 -29.54 26.63
N GLU A 74 4.47 -29.78 25.66
CA GLU A 74 4.10 -30.43 24.41
C GLU A 74 4.65 -31.86 24.36
N THR A 75 3.94 -32.69 23.61
CA THR A 75 4.38 -34.01 23.19
C THR A 75 4.29 -34.04 21.67
N LEU A 76 5.43 -34.29 21.03
CA LEU A 76 5.59 -34.31 19.58
C LEU A 76 5.96 -35.73 19.12
N THR A 77 5.15 -36.31 18.24
CA THR A 77 5.57 -37.47 17.44
C THR A 77 5.93 -36.98 16.03
N TYR A 78 7.21 -37.10 15.67
CA TYR A 78 7.76 -36.70 14.38
C TYR A 78 7.98 -37.94 13.51
N PHE A 79 7.32 -38.02 12.36
CA PHE A 79 7.38 -39.15 11.44
C PHE A 79 8.33 -38.87 10.27
N ASN A 80 9.44 -39.63 10.18
CA ASN A 80 10.39 -39.47 9.08
C ASN A 80 9.84 -40.11 7.79
N ARG A 81 9.47 -39.26 6.84
CA ARG A 81 8.99 -39.61 5.50
C ARG A 81 9.97 -39.27 4.38
N SER A 82 11.16 -38.80 4.74
CA SER A 82 12.27 -38.64 3.79
C SER A 82 12.86 -40.01 3.40
N PRO A 83 13.63 -40.11 2.31
CA PRO A 83 14.48 -41.27 2.02
C PRO A 83 15.75 -41.32 2.89
N ASP A 84 15.95 -40.34 3.78
CA ASP A 84 17.20 -40.10 4.51
C ASP A 84 17.12 -40.49 5.99
N THR A 85 18.24 -40.91 6.58
CA THR A 85 18.35 -41.22 8.02
C THR A 85 18.75 -39.98 8.80
N LEU A 86 17.83 -39.41 9.57
CA LEU A 86 18.04 -38.15 10.30
C LEU A 86 18.89 -38.37 11.55
N LYS A 87 19.93 -37.55 11.75
CA LYS A 87 20.83 -37.61 12.92
C LYS A 87 20.67 -36.41 13.88
N THR A 88 19.83 -35.46 13.50
CA THR A 88 19.59 -34.20 14.22
C THR A 88 18.24 -33.68 13.73
N LEU A 89 17.41 -33.18 14.64
CA LEU A 89 16.25 -32.34 14.32
C LEU A 89 16.58 -30.88 14.62
N TYR A 90 15.86 -29.98 13.95
CA TYR A 90 15.96 -28.54 14.16
C TYR A 90 14.57 -27.98 14.45
N PHE A 91 14.48 -26.95 15.29
CA PHE A 91 13.24 -26.30 15.68
C PHE A 91 13.36 -24.78 15.60
N HIS A 92 12.31 -24.13 15.11
CA HIS A 92 12.10 -22.68 15.21
C HIS A 92 11.55 -22.31 16.59
N LEU A 93 12.20 -21.33 17.20
CA LEU A 93 11.83 -20.69 18.47
C LEU A 93 11.47 -19.23 18.18
N TYR A 94 10.40 -19.02 17.41
CA TYR A 94 10.05 -17.73 16.79
C TYR A 94 10.04 -16.54 17.77
N TRP A 95 9.56 -16.73 19.00
CA TRP A 95 9.54 -15.68 20.02
C TRP A 95 10.93 -15.19 20.45
N ASN A 96 12.01 -15.95 20.22
CA ASN A 96 13.36 -15.51 20.56
C ASN A 96 13.83 -14.29 19.75
N LYS A 97 13.14 -13.91 18.66
CA LYS A 97 13.41 -12.64 17.99
C LYS A 97 13.19 -11.41 18.89
N PHE A 98 12.44 -11.55 19.98
CA PHE A 98 12.18 -10.50 20.96
C PHE A 98 13.15 -10.50 22.16
N ARG A 99 14.13 -11.43 22.22
CA ARG A 99 15.21 -11.43 23.22
C ARG A 99 16.10 -10.19 23.12
N ALA A 100 16.80 -9.86 24.21
CA ALA A 100 17.92 -8.94 24.13
C ALA A 100 19.00 -9.50 23.18
N HIS A 101 19.57 -8.64 22.33
CA HIS A 101 20.64 -8.99 21.38
C HIS A 101 20.29 -10.06 20.32
N SER A 102 19.01 -10.30 20.03
CA SER A 102 18.58 -11.14 18.92
C SER A 102 19.08 -10.61 17.56
N TYR A 103 19.14 -11.50 16.55
CA TYR A 103 19.53 -11.11 15.19
C TYR A 103 18.48 -10.20 14.51
N ALA A 104 17.23 -10.22 14.98
CA ALA A 104 16.14 -9.38 14.51
C ALA A 104 16.27 -7.94 15.03
N ARG A 105 16.81 -7.05 14.19
CA ARG A 105 17.26 -5.67 14.47
C ARG A 105 16.54 -4.93 15.63
N PRO A 106 17.03 -4.99 16.88
CA PRO A 106 16.36 -4.35 18.01
C PRO A 106 16.74 -2.86 18.09
N PHE A 107 15.80 -1.95 17.85
CA PHE A 107 16.03 -0.49 17.92
C PHE A 107 16.33 0.05 19.34
N SER A 108 16.30 -0.79 20.38
CA SER A 108 16.40 -0.38 21.78
C SER A 108 17.25 -1.29 22.68
N GLY A 109 17.73 -2.43 22.18
CA GLY A 109 18.50 -3.42 22.95
C GLY A 109 17.76 -4.11 24.11
N ARG A 110 16.51 -3.75 24.39
CA ARG A 110 15.70 -4.35 25.46
C ARG A 110 14.99 -5.60 24.97
N GLU A 111 15.04 -6.64 25.79
CA GLU A 111 14.14 -7.79 25.71
C GLU A 111 12.68 -7.35 25.83
N ARG A 112 11.81 -8.03 25.09
CA ARG A 112 10.36 -7.76 25.05
C ARG A 112 9.50 -9.02 25.19
N GLY A 113 10.09 -10.20 24.98
CA GLY A 113 9.45 -11.50 25.00
C GLY A 113 10.45 -12.57 24.56
N HIS A 114 10.17 -13.84 24.81
CA HIS A 114 10.99 -14.97 24.40
C HIS A 114 10.29 -16.31 24.63
N ILE A 115 10.86 -17.39 24.12
CA ILE A 115 10.59 -18.75 24.58
C ILE A 115 11.84 -19.34 25.23
N GLU A 116 11.67 -20.02 26.36
CA GLU A 116 12.71 -20.76 27.07
C GLU A 116 12.32 -22.23 27.13
N VAL A 117 13.13 -23.09 26.51
CA VAL A 117 12.96 -24.54 26.53
C VAL A 117 13.67 -25.08 27.77
N LEU A 118 12.90 -25.66 28.68
CA LEU A 118 13.34 -26.11 30.00
C LEU A 118 13.90 -27.53 29.95
N SER A 119 13.26 -28.42 29.18
CA SER A 119 13.76 -29.78 28.91
C SER A 119 13.21 -30.33 27.60
N VAL A 120 13.94 -31.28 27.01
CA VAL A 120 13.53 -32.11 25.86
C VAL A 120 13.82 -33.55 26.24
N GLN A 121 12.81 -34.43 26.22
CA GLN A 121 12.92 -35.81 26.69
C GLN A 121 12.48 -36.82 25.62
N ASP A 122 13.12 -37.99 25.59
CA ASP A 122 12.69 -39.12 24.75
C ASP A 122 11.55 -39.94 25.40
N SER A 123 11.04 -40.95 24.69
CA SER A 123 9.99 -41.84 25.19
C SER A 123 10.39 -42.73 26.38
N SER A 124 11.65 -42.71 26.81
CA SER A 124 12.13 -43.32 28.06
C SER A 124 12.23 -42.32 29.22
N GLY A 125 11.80 -41.06 29.04
CA GLY A 125 11.90 -39.99 30.03
C GLY A 125 13.31 -39.43 30.19
N ARG A 126 14.20 -39.66 29.21
CA ARG A 126 15.60 -39.25 29.27
C ARG A 126 15.80 -37.89 28.63
N ASP A 127 16.41 -36.97 29.36
CA ASP A 127 16.78 -35.65 28.84
C ASP A 127 17.78 -35.76 27.67
N LEU A 128 17.54 -34.94 26.65
CA LEU A 128 18.31 -34.85 25.42
C LEU A 128 19.04 -33.51 25.36
N ASN A 129 20.35 -33.55 25.09
CA ASN A 129 21.16 -32.35 24.91
C ASN A 129 20.75 -31.60 23.62
N PHE A 130 20.46 -30.31 23.74
CA PHE A 130 20.21 -29.40 22.62
C PHE A 130 21.07 -28.13 22.73
N SER A 131 21.13 -27.36 21.64
CA SER A 131 21.81 -26.06 21.60
C SER A 131 20.94 -25.04 20.87
N ILE A 132 20.76 -23.84 21.43
CA ILE A 132 20.00 -22.74 20.82
C ILE A 132 20.95 -21.70 20.22
N ASP A 133 20.75 -21.37 18.95
CA ASP A 133 21.33 -20.22 18.26
C ASP A 133 20.19 -19.26 17.87
N ASN A 134 20.05 -18.14 18.61
CA ASN A 134 18.99 -17.13 18.41
C ASN A 134 17.57 -17.74 18.31
N THR A 135 17.03 -17.93 17.10
CA THR A 135 15.69 -18.50 16.84
C THR A 135 15.70 -19.97 16.42
N ILE A 136 16.86 -20.63 16.35
CA ILE A 136 16.99 -22.05 15.99
C ILE A 136 17.47 -22.86 17.19
N LEU A 137 16.71 -23.90 17.56
CA LEU A 137 17.16 -24.97 18.44
C LEU A 137 17.63 -26.16 17.61
N ARG A 138 18.81 -26.70 17.92
CA ARG A 138 19.37 -27.91 17.31
C ARG A 138 19.37 -29.05 18.32
N LEU A 139 18.78 -30.19 17.93
CA LEU A 139 18.62 -31.39 18.76
C LEU A 139 19.32 -32.60 18.09
N PRO A 140 20.59 -32.89 18.41
CA PRO A 140 21.26 -34.13 18.01
C PRO A 140 20.55 -35.36 18.57
N LEU A 141 20.30 -36.37 17.74
CA LEU A 141 19.57 -37.56 18.17
C LEU A 141 20.53 -38.66 18.70
N PRO A 142 20.34 -39.21 19.91
CA PRO A 142 21.18 -40.29 20.43
C PRO A 142 21.11 -41.60 19.62
N ARG A 143 20.00 -41.79 18.90
CA ARG A 143 19.81 -42.82 17.88
C ARG A 143 19.34 -42.12 16.60
N PRO A 144 19.97 -42.35 15.44
CA PRO A 144 19.47 -41.82 14.18
C PRO A 144 18.07 -42.36 13.86
N LEU A 145 17.22 -41.52 13.28
CA LEU A 145 15.84 -41.83 12.90
C LEU A 145 15.79 -42.27 11.43
N PRO A 146 15.62 -43.56 11.11
CA PRO A 146 15.63 -44.05 9.73
C PRO A 146 14.34 -43.69 8.95
N PRO A 147 14.33 -43.84 7.61
CA PRO A 147 13.13 -43.67 6.79
C PRO A 147 11.96 -44.56 7.24
N GLY A 148 10.77 -43.97 7.35
CA GLY A 148 9.53 -44.65 7.73
C GLY A 148 9.30 -44.81 9.24
N ASP A 149 10.28 -44.46 10.08
CA ASP A 149 10.23 -44.56 11.54
C ASP A 149 9.76 -43.24 12.19
N SER A 150 9.47 -43.26 13.49
CA SER A 150 8.97 -42.11 14.26
C SER A 150 9.75 -41.85 15.53
N LEU A 151 9.99 -40.57 15.83
CA LEU A 151 10.56 -40.12 17.11
C LEU A 151 9.46 -39.49 17.98
N TYR A 152 9.32 -39.99 19.21
CA TYR A 152 8.56 -39.32 20.25
C TYR A 152 9.47 -38.40 21.06
N LEU A 153 9.03 -37.16 21.25
CA LEU A 153 9.66 -36.15 22.09
C LEU A 153 8.63 -35.55 23.04
N GLN A 154 9.07 -35.18 24.23
CA GLN A 154 8.33 -34.36 25.16
C GLN A 154 9.14 -33.12 25.51
N VAL A 155 8.54 -31.94 25.37
CA VAL A 155 9.23 -30.65 25.58
C VAL A 155 8.47 -29.83 26.63
N GLN A 156 9.21 -29.27 27.57
CA GLN A 156 8.67 -28.33 28.56
C GLN A 156 9.23 -26.93 28.27
N PHE A 157 8.38 -25.90 28.29
CA PHE A 157 8.78 -24.55 27.97
C PHE A 157 7.99 -23.48 28.74
N THR A 158 8.58 -22.30 28.86
CA THR A 158 7.93 -21.07 29.33
C THR A 158 8.09 -19.96 28.29
N GLY A 159 7.04 -19.16 28.10
CA GLY A 159 7.00 -18.07 27.13
C GLY A 159 6.72 -16.73 27.80
N MET A 160 7.62 -15.77 27.66
CA MET A 160 7.34 -14.36 27.98
C MET A 160 6.65 -13.74 26.76
N ILE A 161 5.37 -13.37 26.92
CA ILE A 161 4.52 -12.92 25.81
C ILE A 161 4.95 -11.50 25.39
N PRO A 162 5.25 -11.25 24.09
CA PRO A 162 5.62 -9.92 23.65
C PRO A 162 4.42 -8.95 23.70
N PRO A 163 4.62 -7.65 24.03
CA PRO A 163 3.56 -6.65 23.90
C PRO A 163 3.15 -6.52 22.44
N SER A 164 1.84 -6.34 22.18
CA SER A 164 1.24 -6.44 20.85
C SER A 164 2.05 -5.69 19.79
N GLY A 165 2.54 -6.47 18.83
CA GLY A 165 3.41 -6.03 17.76
C GLY A 165 2.71 -6.09 16.41
N GLU A 166 3.46 -6.44 15.37
CA GLU A 166 2.91 -6.55 14.02
C GLU A 166 2.02 -7.80 13.89
N ARG A 167 2.50 -8.98 14.34
CA ARG A 167 1.81 -10.26 14.12
C ARG A 167 1.03 -10.84 15.30
N PHE A 168 1.50 -10.60 16.52
CA PHE A 168 0.93 -11.18 17.76
C PHE A 168 1.42 -10.43 19.00
N GLY A 169 0.88 -10.76 20.16
CA GLY A 169 1.25 -10.26 21.48
C GLY A 169 0.05 -9.93 22.37
N TYR A 170 0.30 -9.24 23.49
CA TYR A 170 -0.76 -8.85 24.44
C TYR A 170 -1.02 -7.33 24.49
N SER A 171 -2.24 -6.95 24.84
CA SER A 171 -2.66 -5.54 25.01
C SER A 171 -3.73 -5.43 26.11
N GLY A 172 -3.29 -5.26 27.36
CA GLY A 172 -4.17 -5.36 28.52
C GLY A 172 -4.53 -6.82 28.76
N GLU A 173 -5.83 -7.13 28.92
CA GLU A 173 -6.34 -8.49 29.08
C GLU A 173 -6.59 -9.22 27.74
N HIS A 174 -6.27 -8.59 26.61
CA HIS A 174 -6.36 -9.20 25.28
C HIS A 174 -5.03 -9.86 24.91
N PHE A 175 -5.07 -11.11 24.42
CA PHE A 175 -3.91 -11.89 24.01
C PHE A 175 -4.11 -12.49 22.62
N ASP A 176 -3.32 -12.03 21.64
CA ASP A 176 -3.16 -12.64 20.31
C ASP A 176 -1.91 -13.53 20.35
N ILE A 177 -2.05 -14.86 20.31
CA ILE A 177 -0.97 -15.82 20.59
C ILE A 177 -0.71 -16.73 19.38
N GLY A 178 0.40 -16.48 18.69
CA GLY A 178 0.88 -17.28 17.56
C GLY A 178 2.37 -17.63 17.68
N ASN A 179 2.79 -18.74 17.06
CA ASN A 179 4.19 -19.19 16.99
C ASN A 179 4.88 -19.29 18.38
N TRP A 180 4.12 -19.77 19.36
CA TRP A 180 4.34 -19.65 20.81
C TRP A 180 4.96 -20.90 21.45
N TYR A 181 5.19 -21.95 20.66
CA TYR A 181 5.68 -23.27 21.03
C TYR A 181 6.88 -23.66 20.13
N PRO A 182 7.72 -24.63 20.51
CA PRO A 182 8.81 -25.11 19.65
C PRO A 182 8.29 -25.86 18.41
N VAL A 183 8.54 -25.31 17.23
CA VAL A 183 8.08 -25.91 15.96
C VAL A 183 9.24 -26.57 15.21
N PRO A 184 9.19 -27.84 14.77
CA PRO A 184 10.26 -28.40 13.97
C PRO A 184 10.37 -27.66 12.63
N ALA A 185 11.60 -27.34 12.24
CA ALA A 185 11.91 -26.77 10.93
C ALA A 185 11.57 -27.80 9.84
N VAL A 186 11.06 -27.31 8.70
CA VAL A 186 10.68 -28.19 7.59
C VAL A 186 11.89 -28.95 7.05
N TYR A 187 11.71 -30.23 6.77
CA TYR A 187 12.66 -31.07 6.05
C TYR A 187 12.00 -31.67 4.81
N ASP A 188 12.30 -31.09 3.64
CA ASP A 188 11.75 -31.51 2.35
C ASP A 188 12.86 -31.82 1.33
N ALA A 189 12.51 -32.00 0.05
CA ALA A 189 13.45 -32.30 -1.02
C ALA A 189 14.51 -31.18 -1.31
N ARG A 190 14.48 -30.04 -0.61
CA ARG A 190 15.56 -29.02 -0.59
C ARG A 190 16.48 -29.13 0.64
N GLY A 191 16.14 -29.97 1.61
CA GLY A 191 16.85 -30.13 2.88
C GLY A 191 16.15 -29.44 4.05
N TRP A 192 16.94 -29.04 5.06
CA TRP A 192 16.46 -28.37 6.28
C TRP A 192 16.27 -26.86 6.07
N HIS A 193 15.07 -26.35 6.36
CA HIS A 193 14.74 -24.93 6.26
C HIS A 193 14.98 -24.20 7.60
N ILE A 194 16.26 -23.96 7.89
CA ILE A 194 16.78 -23.44 9.18
C ILE A 194 17.21 -21.96 9.11
N ASP A 195 16.61 -21.17 8.22
CA ASP A 195 16.82 -19.72 8.16
C ASP A 195 16.34 -19.04 9.47
N GLN A 196 17.15 -18.14 10.02
CA GLN A 196 16.87 -17.44 11.28
C GLN A 196 15.67 -16.47 11.10
N HIS A 197 14.65 -16.56 11.94
CA HIS A 197 13.46 -15.73 11.84
C HIS A 197 13.75 -14.28 12.28
N LEU A 198 13.79 -13.36 11.29
CA LEU A 198 13.96 -11.93 11.53
C LEU A 198 12.60 -11.23 11.50
N ASP A 199 12.05 -10.89 10.34
CA ASP A 199 10.70 -10.29 10.24
C ASP A 199 9.79 -10.90 9.17
N GLY A 200 10.31 -11.81 8.32
CA GLY A 200 9.53 -12.54 7.33
C GLY A 200 8.45 -13.49 7.87
N GLU A 201 7.74 -14.09 6.91
CA GLU A 201 6.65 -15.05 7.12
C GLU A 201 7.14 -16.46 7.51
N PHE A 202 6.21 -17.39 7.71
CA PHE A 202 6.48 -18.70 8.32
C PHE A 202 6.57 -19.86 7.30
N TYR A 203 7.13 -20.99 7.74
CA TYR A 203 7.14 -22.26 7.01
C TYR A 203 7.33 -23.42 8.01
N GLN A 204 6.37 -24.33 8.08
CA GLN A 204 6.20 -25.30 9.16
C GLN A 204 5.64 -26.63 8.62
N GLU A 205 5.91 -27.76 9.29
CA GLU A 205 5.49 -29.10 8.85
C GLU A 205 3.99 -29.34 9.01
N TRP A 206 3.39 -30.15 8.12
CA TRP A 206 2.00 -30.58 8.27
C TRP A 206 1.83 -31.58 9.41
N GLY A 207 0.77 -31.42 10.21
CA GLY A 207 0.44 -32.32 11.30
C GLY A 207 -0.97 -32.24 11.84
N ASP A 208 -1.21 -33.06 12.86
CA ASP A 208 -2.48 -33.16 13.58
C ASP A 208 -2.25 -32.75 15.04
N TYR A 209 -3.05 -31.80 15.54
CA TYR A 209 -2.85 -31.14 16.83
C TYR A 209 -4.03 -31.40 17.78
N GLU A 210 -3.73 -31.78 19.01
CA GLU A 210 -4.63 -31.80 20.16
C GLU A 210 -4.11 -30.79 21.20
N VAL A 211 -4.88 -29.75 21.51
CA VAL A 211 -4.40 -28.63 22.35
C VAL A 211 -5.37 -28.33 23.49
N GLU A 212 -4.87 -28.41 24.71
CA GLU A 212 -5.55 -27.96 25.93
C GLU A 212 -5.05 -26.57 26.35
N ILE A 213 -5.93 -25.57 26.30
CA ILE A 213 -5.61 -24.17 26.62
C ILE A 213 -6.32 -23.80 27.93
N THR A 214 -5.56 -23.66 29.01
CA THR A 214 -6.07 -23.31 30.35
C THR A 214 -5.94 -21.82 30.60
N VAL A 215 -7.07 -21.15 30.85
CA VAL A 215 -7.20 -19.70 31.05
C VAL A 215 -8.00 -19.39 32.33
N PRO A 216 -7.92 -18.18 32.91
CA PRO A 216 -8.85 -17.75 33.95
C PRO A 216 -10.30 -17.79 33.45
N ARG A 217 -11.24 -18.14 34.32
CA ARG A 217 -12.62 -18.47 33.93
C ARG A 217 -13.39 -17.44 33.07
N PRO A 218 -13.17 -16.11 33.18
CA PRO A 218 -13.83 -15.14 32.31
C PRO A 218 -13.42 -15.20 30.83
N PHE A 219 -12.28 -15.79 30.49
CA PHE A 219 -11.70 -15.70 29.14
C PHE A 219 -12.43 -16.59 28.14
N VAL A 220 -12.78 -16.00 26.99
CA VAL A 220 -13.25 -16.70 25.79
C VAL A 220 -12.06 -16.93 24.85
N VAL A 221 -11.89 -18.17 24.38
CA VAL A 221 -10.76 -18.55 23.52
C VAL A 221 -11.23 -18.87 22.09
N ALA A 222 -10.61 -18.20 21.12
CA ALA A 222 -10.65 -18.54 19.71
C ALA A 222 -9.35 -19.26 19.33
N ALA A 223 -9.38 -20.32 18.53
CA ALA A 223 -8.16 -21.01 18.12
C ALA A 223 -8.23 -21.61 16.72
N THR A 224 -7.07 -22.08 16.25
CA THR A 224 -6.93 -23.10 15.21
C THR A 224 -7.66 -24.40 15.63
N GLY A 225 -8.20 -25.13 14.65
CA GLY A 225 -8.93 -26.37 14.91
C GLY A 225 -10.32 -26.18 15.50
N ARG A 226 -10.96 -27.30 15.86
CA ARG A 226 -12.33 -27.36 16.37
C ARG A 226 -12.37 -27.54 17.88
N LEU A 227 -13.19 -26.74 18.56
CA LEU A 227 -13.48 -26.90 19.98
C LEU A 227 -14.23 -28.22 20.22
N MET A 228 -13.74 -29.01 21.18
CA MET A 228 -14.23 -30.34 21.52
C MET A 228 -15.21 -30.34 22.69
N ASN A 229 -15.05 -29.38 23.61
CA ASN A 229 -15.85 -29.21 24.83
C ASN A 229 -16.61 -27.87 24.80
N PRO A 230 -17.59 -27.65 23.90
CA PRO A 230 -18.30 -26.37 23.75
C PRO A 230 -19.03 -25.90 25.02
N GLU A 231 -19.26 -26.77 25.99
CA GLU A 231 -19.80 -26.47 27.32
C GLU A 231 -18.92 -25.55 28.19
N VAL A 232 -17.67 -25.25 27.77
CA VAL A 232 -16.85 -24.22 28.44
C VAL A 232 -17.15 -22.79 27.98
N LEU A 233 -17.92 -22.61 26.91
CA LEU A 233 -18.33 -21.28 26.45
C LEU A 233 -19.40 -20.70 27.40
N PRO A 234 -19.28 -19.43 27.84
CA PRO A 234 -20.24 -18.86 28.79
C PRO A 234 -21.63 -18.63 28.17
N ASP A 235 -22.68 -18.80 28.97
CA ASP A 235 -24.11 -18.72 28.57
C ASP A 235 -24.51 -17.38 27.90
N SER A 236 -23.70 -16.33 28.07
CA SER A 236 -23.91 -14.99 27.49
C SER A 236 -23.67 -14.91 25.97
N VAL A 237 -23.16 -15.97 25.34
CA VAL A 237 -22.64 -15.98 23.96
C VAL A 237 -23.74 -16.18 22.89
N GLN A 238 -24.79 -15.32 22.95
CA GLN A 238 -25.74 -14.91 21.88
C GLN A 238 -26.86 -14.07 22.56
N TYR A 239 -27.33 -12.92 22.07
CA TYR A 239 -27.88 -12.58 20.75
C TYR A 239 -27.76 -11.06 20.46
N PRO A 240 -28.02 -10.56 19.23
CA PRO A 240 -28.07 -9.13 18.94
C PRO A 240 -29.23 -8.42 19.65
N GLY A 241 -29.00 -7.20 20.14
CA GLY A 241 -30.07 -6.30 20.62
C GLY A 241 -30.24 -6.18 22.14
N ARG A 242 -29.46 -6.91 22.94
CA ARG A 242 -29.34 -6.68 24.39
C ARG A 242 -28.04 -5.94 24.72
N THR A 243 -28.11 -5.01 25.67
CA THR A 243 -26.92 -4.50 26.36
C THR A 243 -26.40 -5.58 27.28
N ILE A 244 -25.18 -6.07 27.03
CA ILE A 244 -24.48 -6.91 28.01
C ILE A 244 -24.08 -6.01 29.17
N GLN A 245 -24.50 -6.36 30.39
CA GLN A 245 -23.92 -5.75 31.58
C GLN A 245 -22.64 -6.50 31.92
N TYR A 246 -21.51 -5.81 31.79
CA TYR A 246 -20.26 -6.27 32.37
C TYR A 246 -20.40 -6.27 33.89
N TYR A 247 -20.41 -7.44 34.50
CA TYR A 247 -20.00 -7.55 35.89
C TYR A 247 -18.47 -7.47 35.92
N LEU A 248 -17.95 -6.25 36.09
CA LEU A 248 -16.63 -6.05 36.69
C LEU A 248 -16.68 -6.66 38.10
N GLN A 249 -16.35 -7.93 38.21
CA GLN A 249 -16.12 -8.56 39.51
C GLN A 249 -14.93 -7.83 40.15
N GLN A 250 -15.19 -7.17 41.28
CA GLN A 250 -14.16 -6.39 42.00
C GLN A 250 -13.17 -7.28 42.77
N GLN A 251 -13.16 -8.58 42.48
CA GLN A 251 -12.26 -9.60 42.99
C GLN A 251 -11.95 -10.57 41.85
N PRO A 252 -10.69 -11.03 41.69
CA PRO A 252 -10.34 -11.97 40.64
C PRO A 252 -10.95 -13.35 40.92
N ASP A 253 -11.75 -13.88 39.99
CA ASP A 253 -12.11 -15.29 39.97
C ASP A 253 -10.85 -16.09 39.62
N THR A 254 -10.24 -16.71 40.63
CA THR A 254 -9.02 -17.53 40.50
C THR A 254 -9.30 -18.92 39.93
N THR A 255 -10.56 -19.27 39.67
CA THR A 255 -10.88 -20.52 38.96
C THR A 255 -10.43 -20.43 37.50
N THR A 256 -10.10 -21.58 36.93
CA THR A 256 -9.61 -21.70 35.56
C THR A 256 -10.51 -22.64 34.77
N VAL A 257 -10.47 -22.48 33.45
CA VAL A 257 -11.21 -23.30 32.50
C VAL A 257 -10.27 -23.73 31.37
N THR A 258 -10.43 -24.98 30.92
CA THR A 258 -9.55 -25.58 29.90
C THR A 258 -10.35 -25.83 28.62
N TYR A 259 -10.03 -25.07 27.57
CA TYR A 259 -10.56 -25.28 26.22
C TYR A 259 -9.78 -26.40 25.54
N ARG A 260 -10.47 -27.31 24.84
CA ARG A 260 -9.86 -28.44 24.12
C ARG A 260 -10.08 -28.30 22.63
N PHE A 261 -9.01 -28.11 21.86
CA PHE A 261 -9.07 -27.96 20.41
C PHE A 261 -8.42 -29.15 19.69
N VAL A 262 -9.00 -29.55 18.55
CA VAL A 262 -8.42 -30.55 17.64
C VAL A 262 -8.33 -29.99 16.23
N ALA A 263 -7.12 -29.95 15.66
CA ALA A 263 -6.86 -29.50 14.29
C ALA A 263 -6.21 -30.64 13.48
N GLU A 264 -6.96 -31.23 12.55
CA GLU A 264 -6.45 -32.26 11.62
C GLU A 264 -5.79 -31.60 10.41
N ARG A 265 -4.59 -32.05 10.03
CA ARG A 265 -3.82 -31.61 8.85
C ARG A 265 -3.72 -30.10 8.71
N VAL A 266 -3.24 -29.42 9.75
CA VAL A 266 -2.77 -28.02 9.68
C VAL A 266 -1.24 -27.99 9.73
N HIS A 267 -0.62 -26.82 9.67
CA HIS A 267 0.85 -26.67 9.79
C HIS A 267 1.29 -25.64 10.84
N ASP A 268 0.35 -24.96 11.48
CA ASP A 268 0.59 -24.07 12.62
C ASP A 268 -0.66 -24.08 13.51
N PHE A 269 -0.50 -23.67 14.77
CA PHE A 269 -1.56 -23.58 15.77
C PHE A 269 -1.42 -22.28 16.56
N ALA A 270 -2.43 -21.42 16.44
CA ALA A 270 -2.52 -20.15 17.17
C ALA A 270 -3.85 -20.04 17.93
N PHE A 271 -3.93 -19.11 18.89
CA PHE A 271 -5.15 -18.78 19.62
C PHE A 271 -5.22 -17.30 20.01
N CYS A 272 -6.42 -16.78 20.18
CA CYS A 272 -6.69 -15.49 20.81
C CYS A 272 -7.52 -15.71 22.08
N ALA A 273 -7.22 -14.98 23.15
CA ALA A 273 -7.94 -15.07 24.42
C ALA A 273 -8.25 -13.68 24.98
N ASP A 274 -9.52 -13.43 25.32
CA ASP A 274 -10.02 -12.13 25.80
C ASP A 274 -11.32 -12.36 26.62
N PRO A 275 -11.53 -11.62 27.74
CA PRO A 275 -12.73 -11.77 28.59
C PRO A 275 -13.99 -11.06 28.08
N GLU A 276 -13.88 -10.15 27.10
CA GLU A 276 -14.98 -9.39 26.50
C GLU A 276 -15.51 -9.95 25.16
N PHE A 277 -14.85 -10.95 24.54
CA PHE A 277 -15.22 -11.43 23.20
C PHE A 277 -16.69 -11.85 23.06
N VAL A 278 -17.39 -11.21 22.11
CA VAL A 278 -18.73 -11.61 21.68
C VAL A 278 -18.60 -12.49 20.43
N LEU A 279 -18.69 -13.81 20.62
CA LEU A 279 -18.72 -14.78 19.53
C LEU A 279 -20.07 -14.74 18.77
N LYS A 280 -20.00 -14.75 17.43
CA LYS A 280 -21.12 -14.95 16.51
C LYS A 280 -20.80 -16.04 15.50
N GLN A 281 -21.80 -16.80 15.09
CA GLN A 281 -21.62 -17.91 14.16
C GLN A 281 -22.51 -17.74 12.93
N ILE A 282 -21.97 -18.01 11.73
CA ILE A 282 -22.72 -18.02 10.47
C ILE A 282 -22.33 -19.25 9.66
N GLN A 283 -23.32 -20.08 9.30
CA GLN A 283 -23.09 -21.25 8.46
C GLN A 283 -23.01 -20.87 6.97
N VAL A 284 -21.93 -21.28 6.30
CA VAL A 284 -21.70 -21.04 4.87
C VAL A 284 -21.36 -22.37 4.18
N GLY A 285 -22.40 -23.05 3.68
CA GLY A 285 -22.29 -24.40 3.15
C GLY A 285 -21.93 -25.39 4.27
N GLN A 286 -20.77 -26.04 4.16
CA GLN A 286 -20.27 -26.98 5.17
C GLN A 286 -19.40 -26.33 6.27
N THR A 287 -19.08 -25.04 6.16
CA THR A 287 -18.19 -24.33 7.09
C THR A 287 -18.96 -23.35 7.98
N THR A 288 -18.76 -23.40 9.30
CA THR A 288 -19.20 -22.36 10.23
C THR A 288 -18.12 -21.27 10.31
N LEU A 289 -18.46 -20.04 9.93
CA LEU A 289 -17.62 -18.87 10.20
C LEU A 289 -17.90 -18.41 11.64
N GLN A 290 -16.86 -18.38 12.49
CA GLN A 290 -16.93 -18.03 13.90
C GLN A 290 -16.25 -16.67 14.14
N PHE A 291 -17.04 -15.62 14.35
CA PHE A 291 -16.56 -14.25 14.53
C PHE A 291 -16.44 -13.92 16.02
N PHE A 292 -15.24 -13.76 16.54
CA PHE A 292 -14.97 -13.34 17.92
C PHE A 292 -14.74 -11.82 17.92
N LEU A 293 -15.70 -11.06 18.45
CA LEU A 293 -15.81 -9.62 18.20
C LEU A 293 -15.64 -8.78 19.46
N GLN A 294 -14.92 -7.67 19.36
CA GLN A 294 -14.81 -6.69 20.44
C GLN A 294 -16.14 -5.94 20.60
N PRO A 295 -16.71 -5.83 21.83
CA PRO A 295 -18.03 -5.21 22.04
C PRO A 295 -18.15 -3.80 21.46
N TYR A 296 -17.10 -2.99 21.60
CA TYR A 296 -17.06 -1.61 21.09
C TYR A 296 -17.00 -1.51 19.56
N ARG A 297 -16.60 -2.56 18.83
CA ARG A 297 -16.59 -2.62 17.35
C ARG A 297 -17.80 -3.32 16.75
N LEU A 298 -18.66 -3.99 17.54
CA LEU A 298 -19.81 -4.79 17.06
C LEU A 298 -20.65 -4.09 15.97
N LYS A 299 -20.91 -2.79 16.11
CA LYS A 299 -21.69 -2.00 15.14
C LYS A 299 -21.05 -1.94 13.74
N THR A 300 -19.71 -1.89 13.68
CA THR A 300 -18.95 -1.89 12.43
C THR A 300 -18.98 -3.27 11.80
N TRP A 301 -18.62 -4.32 12.54
CA TRP A 301 -18.64 -5.71 12.07
C TRP A 301 -20.01 -6.15 11.58
N ASN A 302 -21.08 -5.90 12.36
CA ASN A 302 -22.45 -6.26 11.97
C ASN A 302 -22.89 -5.63 10.65
N SER A 303 -22.31 -4.50 10.24
CA SER A 303 -22.60 -3.85 8.94
C SER A 303 -21.91 -4.51 7.74
N ILE A 304 -21.01 -5.47 7.97
CA ILE A 304 -20.18 -6.10 6.92
C ILE A 304 -20.25 -7.63 6.88
N LEU A 305 -20.74 -8.32 7.93
CA LEU A 305 -20.76 -9.79 8.00
C LEU A 305 -21.33 -10.46 6.73
N GLN A 306 -22.40 -9.91 6.15
CA GLN A 306 -22.96 -10.43 4.89
C GLN A 306 -21.95 -10.35 3.72
N ARG A 307 -21.19 -9.25 3.60
CA ARG A 307 -20.19 -9.08 2.53
C ARG A 307 -18.96 -9.96 2.72
N VAL A 308 -18.61 -10.25 3.98
CA VAL A 308 -17.60 -11.27 4.32
C VAL A 308 -18.08 -12.66 3.89
N VAL A 309 -19.33 -13.04 4.21
CA VAL A 309 -19.94 -14.32 3.80
C VAL A 309 -20.02 -14.46 2.28
N GLU A 310 -20.40 -13.40 1.56
CA GLU A 310 -20.39 -13.36 0.09
C GLU A 310 -18.95 -13.49 -0.47
N GLY A 311 -17.97 -12.86 0.16
CA GLY A 311 -16.55 -12.98 -0.17
C GLY A 311 -15.99 -14.40 0.02
N PHE A 312 -16.27 -15.03 1.17
CA PHE A 312 -15.89 -16.43 1.43
C PHE A 312 -16.54 -17.40 0.44
N SER A 313 -17.79 -17.14 0.07
CA SER A 313 -18.51 -17.90 -0.96
C SER A 313 -17.87 -17.74 -2.35
N PHE A 314 -17.43 -16.53 -2.70
CA PHE A 314 -16.68 -16.25 -3.93
C PHE A 314 -15.33 -16.98 -3.96
N LEU A 315 -14.55 -16.97 -2.87
CA LEU A 315 -13.27 -17.70 -2.76
C LEU A 315 -13.46 -19.20 -2.98
N GLN A 316 -14.44 -19.81 -2.30
CA GLN A 316 -14.83 -21.21 -2.51
C GLN A 316 -15.22 -21.49 -3.97
N GLU A 317 -15.97 -20.60 -4.61
CA GLU A 317 -16.42 -20.78 -5.99
C GLU A 317 -15.26 -20.66 -6.99
N LYS A 318 -14.33 -19.72 -6.83
CA LYS A 318 -13.22 -19.55 -7.78
C LYS A 318 -12.10 -20.56 -7.58
N ILE A 319 -11.61 -20.73 -6.34
CA ILE A 319 -10.42 -21.53 -6.02
C ILE A 319 -10.78 -23.02 -5.85
N GLY A 320 -11.76 -23.28 -5.00
CA GLY A 320 -12.26 -24.62 -4.65
C GLY A 320 -12.82 -24.67 -3.22
N ALA A 321 -13.65 -25.65 -2.90
CA ALA A 321 -14.32 -25.75 -1.60
C ALA A 321 -13.32 -25.77 -0.42
N TYR A 322 -13.66 -25.06 0.66
CA TYR A 322 -12.91 -25.09 1.92
C TYR A 322 -13.19 -26.44 2.61
N PRO A 323 -12.16 -27.22 3.02
CA PRO A 323 -12.36 -28.59 3.47
C PRO A 323 -12.73 -28.71 4.95
N TYR A 324 -12.39 -27.71 5.77
CA TYR A 324 -12.65 -27.72 7.21
C TYR A 324 -14.09 -27.28 7.54
N ARG A 325 -14.60 -27.74 8.68
CA ARG A 325 -15.97 -27.41 9.14
C ARG A 325 -16.08 -26.06 9.85
N GLN A 326 -14.98 -25.39 10.18
CA GLN A 326 -15.01 -24.06 10.77
C GLN A 326 -13.83 -23.19 10.33
N LEU A 327 -14.00 -21.88 10.47
CA LEU A 327 -12.96 -20.86 10.37
C LEU A 327 -13.27 -19.77 11.41
N SER A 328 -12.32 -19.53 12.30
CA SER A 328 -12.34 -18.48 13.32
C SER A 328 -11.85 -17.15 12.71
N ILE A 329 -12.55 -16.05 12.99
CA ILE A 329 -12.22 -14.69 12.56
C ILE A 329 -12.26 -13.79 13.81
N VAL A 330 -11.12 -13.22 14.19
CA VAL A 330 -10.95 -12.52 15.48
C VAL A 330 -10.73 -11.03 15.28
N ASP A 331 -11.42 -10.25 16.11
CA ASP A 331 -11.18 -8.82 16.34
C ASP A 331 -9.97 -8.63 17.28
N ALA A 332 -8.80 -8.59 16.67
CA ALA A 332 -7.48 -8.68 17.29
C ALA A 332 -6.84 -7.30 17.53
N LEU A 333 -5.87 -7.19 18.45
CA LEU A 333 -5.18 -5.93 18.77
C LEU A 333 -3.76 -5.85 18.18
N ILE A 334 -3.48 -6.64 17.15
CA ILE A 334 -2.27 -6.59 16.30
C ILE A 334 -2.15 -5.30 15.45
N THR A 335 -0.96 -5.06 14.88
CA THR A 335 -0.69 -3.86 14.06
C THR A 335 -0.39 -4.11 12.57
N ALA A 336 -0.19 -5.37 12.12
CA ALA A 336 -0.28 -5.75 10.69
C ALA A 336 -1.72 -5.62 10.16
N GLY A 337 -1.99 -5.87 8.88
CA GLY A 337 -3.35 -5.77 8.32
C GLY A 337 -4.30 -6.83 8.92
N GLY A 338 -3.89 -8.08 8.78
CA GLY A 338 -4.35 -9.23 9.54
C GLY A 338 -3.19 -10.22 9.70
N ILE A 339 -3.49 -11.42 10.21
CA ILE A 339 -2.62 -12.61 10.21
C ILE A 339 -3.50 -13.86 10.00
N GLU A 340 -2.94 -14.90 9.40
CA GLU A 340 -3.64 -15.84 8.53
C GLU A 340 -3.58 -17.33 8.95
N TYR A 341 -3.30 -17.62 10.23
CA TYR A 341 -3.11 -18.98 10.76
C TYR A 341 -4.18 -20.01 10.30
N PRO A 342 -3.84 -21.31 10.16
CA PRO A 342 -4.81 -22.33 9.76
C PRO A 342 -6.06 -22.33 10.66
N ASN A 343 -7.23 -22.21 10.03
CA ASN A 343 -8.55 -22.08 10.68
C ASN A 343 -8.73 -20.86 11.61
N LEU A 344 -7.79 -19.92 11.70
CA LEU A 344 -7.85 -18.74 12.57
C LEU A 344 -7.25 -17.50 11.89
N VAL A 345 -8.08 -16.52 11.55
CA VAL A 345 -7.60 -15.22 11.05
C VAL A 345 -7.75 -14.13 12.12
N MET A 346 -6.69 -13.36 12.33
CA MET A 346 -6.62 -12.24 13.27
C MET A 346 -6.76 -10.93 12.47
N ILE A 347 -7.64 -10.01 12.90
CA ILE A 347 -8.01 -8.81 12.14
C ILE A 347 -7.80 -7.54 12.97
N ASN A 348 -6.99 -6.61 12.45
CA ASN A 348 -6.54 -5.42 13.15
C ASN A 348 -7.66 -4.51 13.71
N GLY A 349 -7.59 -4.25 15.02
CA GLY A 349 -8.46 -3.39 15.83
C GLY A 349 -8.58 -1.94 15.35
N TYR A 350 -7.50 -1.41 14.75
CA TYR A 350 -7.38 -0.03 14.29
C TYR A 350 -8.01 0.24 12.90
N ILE A 351 -8.46 -0.79 12.17
CA ILE A 351 -9.14 -0.60 10.87
C ILE A 351 -10.58 -0.11 11.09
N ILE A 352 -10.78 1.21 11.03
CA ILE A 352 -12.08 1.84 11.38
C ILE A 352 -13.08 1.94 10.23
N SER A 353 -12.65 1.76 8.97
CA SER A 353 -13.54 1.85 7.80
C SER A 353 -14.22 0.51 7.53
N PRO A 354 -15.57 0.43 7.47
CA PRO A 354 -16.26 -0.84 7.25
C PRO A 354 -15.87 -1.52 5.93
N ARG A 355 -15.62 -0.75 4.87
CA ARG A 355 -15.21 -1.30 3.56
C ARG A 355 -13.78 -1.84 3.58
N GLU A 356 -12.88 -1.13 4.24
CA GLU A 356 -11.49 -1.55 4.43
C GLU A 356 -11.44 -2.84 5.26
N LEU A 357 -12.13 -2.86 6.41
CA LEU A 357 -12.27 -4.03 7.27
C LEU A 357 -12.84 -5.25 6.52
N ALA A 358 -13.88 -5.06 5.71
CA ALA A 358 -14.46 -6.14 4.90
C ALA A 358 -13.48 -6.67 3.83
N ILE A 359 -12.63 -5.81 3.27
CA ILE A 359 -11.62 -6.18 2.29
C ILE A 359 -10.48 -6.94 2.96
N THR A 360 -9.96 -6.45 4.09
CA THR A 360 -8.94 -7.15 4.91
C THR A 360 -9.41 -8.54 5.34
N ILE A 361 -10.64 -8.69 5.85
CA ILE A 361 -11.15 -10.04 6.20
C ILE A 361 -11.21 -10.96 4.97
N ILE A 362 -11.48 -10.44 3.77
CA ILE A 362 -11.45 -11.22 2.52
C ILE A 362 -10.01 -11.55 2.09
N HIS A 363 -9.04 -10.69 2.42
CA HIS A 363 -7.61 -10.97 2.30
C HIS A 363 -7.22 -12.16 3.20
N GLU A 364 -7.44 -12.07 4.52
CA GLU A 364 -7.07 -13.15 5.45
C GLU A 364 -7.80 -14.47 5.15
N MET A 365 -9.08 -14.39 4.73
CA MET A 365 -9.80 -15.58 4.26
C MET A 365 -9.23 -16.16 2.95
N ALA A 366 -8.59 -15.38 2.08
CA ALA A 366 -7.96 -15.92 0.86
C ALA A 366 -6.63 -16.64 1.16
N HIS A 367 -5.86 -16.16 2.15
CA HIS A 367 -4.68 -16.90 2.66
C HIS A 367 -5.05 -18.29 3.21
N GLN A 368 -6.27 -18.50 3.71
CA GLN A 368 -6.75 -19.84 4.10
C GLN A 368 -6.72 -20.87 2.95
N TRP A 369 -6.61 -20.43 1.69
CA TRP A 369 -6.27 -21.30 0.58
C TRP A 369 -4.77 -21.34 0.27
N PHE A 370 -4.09 -20.20 0.17
CA PHE A 370 -2.72 -20.17 -0.36
C PHE A 370 -1.65 -20.51 0.70
N TYR A 371 -1.73 -19.98 1.91
CA TYR A 371 -0.99 -20.48 3.08
C TYR A 371 -1.71 -21.66 3.76
N GLY A 372 -2.95 -21.47 4.24
CA GLY A 372 -3.65 -22.42 5.12
C GLY A 372 -3.99 -23.79 4.52
N LEU A 373 -3.96 -23.92 3.18
CA LEU A 373 -4.17 -25.20 2.48
C LEU A 373 -3.04 -25.54 1.50
N LEU A 374 -2.37 -24.55 0.91
CA LEU A 374 -1.33 -24.73 -0.11
C LEU A 374 0.08 -24.35 0.38
N ALA A 375 0.25 -24.09 1.69
CA ALA A 375 1.49 -24.06 2.49
C ALA A 375 2.83 -23.93 1.74
N ASN A 376 2.97 -22.92 0.88
CA ASN A 376 4.27 -22.59 0.31
C ASN A 376 5.19 -22.02 1.39
N ASN A 377 6.51 -22.17 1.21
CA ASN A 377 7.48 -21.46 2.03
C ASN A 377 7.32 -19.94 1.82
N GLN A 378 6.58 -19.26 2.71
CA GLN A 378 6.30 -17.84 2.58
C GLN A 378 7.57 -17.00 2.80
N THR A 379 8.46 -17.43 3.70
CA THR A 379 9.74 -16.77 4.01
C THR A 379 10.62 -16.60 2.75
N ARG A 380 10.61 -17.61 1.87
CA ARG A 380 11.38 -17.65 0.60
C ARG A 380 10.59 -17.23 -0.63
N HIS A 381 9.30 -17.57 -0.70
CA HIS A 381 8.45 -17.46 -1.89
C HIS A 381 7.10 -16.76 -1.61
N GLY A 382 7.04 -15.83 -0.64
CA GLY A 382 5.79 -15.20 -0.15
C GLY A 382 4.85 -14.64 -1.21
N TRP A 383 5.34 -14.29 -2.41
CA TRP A 383 4.51 -13.93 -3.56
C TRP A 383 3.53 -15.03 -4.02
N MET A 384 3.81 -16.30 -3.72
CA MET A 384 2.92 -17.44 -3.99
C MET A 384 1.64 -17.41 -3.15
N ASP A 385 1.68 -16.70 -2.02
CA ASP A 385 0.58 -16.52 -1.10
C ASP A 385 0.04 -15.09 -1.20
N GLU A 386 0.76 -14.11 -0.65
CA GLU A 386 0.47 -12.66 -0.69
C GLU A 386 -0.06 -12.16 -2.04
N GLY A 387 0.62 -12.55 -3.12
CA GLY A 387 0.31 -12.12 -4.48
C GLY A 387 -0.94 -12.78 -5.07
N PHE A 388 -1.26 -14.00 -4.64
CA PHE A 388 -2.48 -14.71 -5.01
C PHE A 388 -3.66 -14.25 -4.15
N THR A 389 -3.45 -14.09 -2.85
CA THR A 389 -4.39 -13.50 -1.89
C THR A 389 -4.82 -12.11 -2.35
N THR A 390 -3.89 -11.18 -2.58
CA THR A 390 -4.14 -9.85 -3.14
C THR A 390 -4.93 -9.91 -4.46
N PHE A 391 -4.58 -10.83 -5.37
CA PHE A 391 -5.31 -11.00 -6.62
C PHE A 391 -6.77 -11.46 -6.41
N PHE A 392 -7.02 -12.39 -5.50
CA PHE A 392 -8.37 -12.92 -5.22
C PHE A 392 -9.21 -11.94 -4.40
N GLU A 393 -8.61 -11.22 -3.46
CA GLU A 393 -9.21 -10.12 -2.72
C GLU A 393 -9.64 -9.00 -3.68
N ILE A 394 -8.76 -8.51 -4.56
CA ILE A 394 -9.12 -7.48 -5.56
C ILE A 394 -10.24 -7.97 -6.49
N TRP A 395 -10.29 -9.27 -6.82
CA TRP A 395 -11.34 -9.82 -7.68
C TRP A 395 -12.67 -10.00 -6.93
N ALA A 396 -12.65 -10.36 -5.64
CA ALA A 396 -13.82 -10.38 -4.77
C ALA A 396 -14.35 -8.95 -4.53
N THR A 397 -13.47 -7.99 -4.27
CA THR A 397 -13.76 -6.55 -4.17
C THR A 397 -14.45 -6.02 -5.43
N GLU A 398 -14.00 -6.43 -6.62
CA GLU A 398 -14.68 -6.12 -7.89
C GLU A 398 -16.04 -6.81 -8.07
N HIS A 399 -16.26 -7.96 -7.44
CA HIS A 399 -17.54 -8.70 -7.48
C HIS A 399 -18.58 -8.10 -6.53
N LEU A 400 -18.18 -7.79 -5.29
CA LEU A 400 -19.07 -7.30 -4.22
C LEU A 400 -19.50 -5.84 -4.41
N TRP A 401 -18.63 -5.00 -4.97
CA TRP A 401 -18.85 -3.55 -5.09
C TRP A 401 -18.67 -2.99 -6.50
N GLY A 402 -18.49 -3.85 -7.51
CA GLY A 402 -18.30 -3.45 -8.89
C GLY A 402 -16.87 -3.01 -9.21
N ARG A 403 -16.63 -2.64 -10.46
CA ARG A 403 -15.26 -2.42 -10.99
C ARG A 403 -14.67 -1.02 -10.77
N GLU A 404 -15.50 -0.02 -10.46
CA GLU A 404 -15.10 1.38 -10.38
C GLU A 404 -15.64 1.98 -9.07
N GLY A 405 -14.81 2.63 -8.27
CA GLY A 405 -15.23 3.22 -6.98
C GLY A 405 -15.41 2.18 -5.87
N ASN A 406 -14.81 0.99 -6.02
CA ASN A 406 -14.93 -0.10 -5.06
C ASN A 406 -14.09 0.08 -3.79
N LEU A 407 -13.15 1.04 -3.77
CA LEU A 407 -12.47 1.49 -2.55
C LEU A 407 -13.05 2.77 -1.93
N ASN A 408 -13.92 3.52 -2.64
CA ASN A 408 -14.52 4.75 -2.12
C ASN A 408 -15.18 4.52 -0.73
N PRO A 409 -15.07 5.44 0.25
CA PRO A 409 -15.79 5.33 1.51
C PRO A 409 -17.30 5.08 1.35
N THR A 410 -17.86 4.16 2.15
CA THR A 410 -19.28 3.73 2.07
C THR A 410 -20.27 4.86 2.32
N ARG A 411 -19.86 5.89 3.05
CA ARG A 411 -20.64 7.11 3.30
C ARG A 411 -19.95 8.31 2.63
N GLN A 412 -20.44 8.68 1.45
CA GLN A 412 -20.13 9.94 0.79
C GLN A 412 -21.43 10.71 0.49
N SER A 413 -21.46 11.99 0.90
CA SER A 413 -22.53 12.92 0.49
C SER A 413 -22.57 13.09 -1.03
N GLY A 414 -23.65 13.66 -1.57
CA GLY A 414 -23.75 13.97 -2.99
C GLY A 414 -22.61 14.89 -3.47
N TRP A 415 -22.27 15.91 -2.68
CA TRP A 415 -21.16 16.82 -2.99
C TRP A 415 -19.78 16.14 -2.86
N GLN A 416 -19.59 15.20 -1.92
CA GLN A 416 -18.34 14.44 -1.80
C GLN A 416 -18.12 13.50 -2.98
N ARG A 417 -19.19 12.89 -3.51
CA ARG A 417 -19.12 12.10 -4.75
C ARG A 417 -18.82 12.98 -5.96
N TRP A 418 -19.53 14.09 -6.11
CA TRP A 418 -19.38 15.00 -7.25
C TRP A 418 -18.01 15.70 -7.31
N LEU A 419 -17.46 16.11 -6.16
CA LEU A 419 -16.12 16.70 -6.02
C LEU A 419 -15.02 15.65 -5.77
N GLY A 420 -15.36 14.37 -5.77
CA GLY A 420 -14.52 13.27 -5.30
C GLY A 420 -13.47 12.82 -6.32
N TYR A 421 -13.03 11.58 -6.16
CA TYR A 421 -12.33 10.80 -7.17
C TYR A 421 -12.77 9.33 -7.03
N THR A 422 -12.65 8.56 -8.10
CA THR A 422 -13.09 7.17 -8.17
C THR A 422 -11.91 6.25 -7.84
N GLN A 423 -11.84 5.77 -6.59
CA GLN A 423 -10.81 4.84 -6.12
C GLN A 423 -11.11 3.39 -6.51
N THR A 424 -10.10 2.68 -7.01
CA THR A 424 -10.29 1.34 -7.59
C THR A 424 -9.13 0.40 -7.28
N ALA A 425 -9.37 -0.70 -6.56
CA ALA A 425 -8.32 -1.57 -6.03
C ALA A 425 -7.33 -2.08 -7.11
N ARG A 426 -7.82 -2.59 -8.25
CA ARG A 426 -6.93 -3.00 -9.36
C ARG A 426 -6.13 -1.83 -9.97
N ARG A 427 -6.66 -0.60 -9.93
CA ARG A 427 -5.96 0.59 -10.47
C ARG A 427 -4.90 1.08 -9.48
N GLU A 428 -5.20 1.06 -8.19
CA GLU A 428 -4.27 1.39 -7.12
C GLU A 428 -3.08 0.43 -7.13
N ALA A 429 -3.30 -0.89 -7.10
CA ALA A 429 -2.23 -1.88 -7.21
C ALA A 429 -1.35 -1.71 -8.46
N TYR A 430 -1.95 -1.37 -9.60
CA TYR A 430 -1.21 -1.07 -10.83
C TYR A 430 -0.38 0.22 -10.74
N LEU A 431 -0.91 1.27 -10.09
CA LEU A 431 -0.19 2.54 -9.89
C LEU A 431 0.97 2.36 -8.88
N ASN A 432 0.75 1.60 -7.80
CA ASN A 432 1.78 1.23 -6.82
C ASN A 432 2.93 0.45 -7.48
N TYR A 433 2.59 -0.62 -8.22
CA TYR A 433 3.56 -1.37 -9.01
C TYR A 433 4.32 -0.46 -9.97
N LEU A 434 3.63 0.40 -10.76
CA LEU A 434 4.31 1.30 -11.69
C LEU A 434 5.23 2.31 -10.99
N GLU A 435 4.83 2.94 -9.88
CA GLU A 435 5.76 3.83 -9.16
C GLU A 435 6.96 3.04 -8.61
N TYR A 436 6.75 1.85 -8.05
CA TYR A 436 7.83 1.07 -7.44
C TYR A 436 8.82 0.54 -8.48
N ALA A 437 8.32 -0.13 -9.52
CA ALA A 437 9.11 -0.66 -10.62
C ALA A 437 9.92 0.46 -11.31
N LEU A 438 9.26 1.57 -11.64
CA LEU A 438 9.94 2.72 -12.22
C LEU A 438 10.90 3.40 -11.24
N SER A 439 10.78 3.24 -9.91
CA SER A 439 11.66 3.93 -8.95
C SER A 439 13.13 3.51 -9.00
N GLY A 440 13.47 2.41 -9.69
CA GLY A 440 14.83 1.88 -9.75
C GLY A 440 15.31 1.39 -8.39
N ARG A 441 14.42 0.66 -7.70
CA ARG A 441 14.57 -0.03 -6.41
C ARG A 441 13.96 -1.44 -6.44
N GLU A 442 13.38 -1.83 -7.58
CA GLU A 442 12.79 -3.14 -7.75
C GLU A 442 13.90 -4.20 -7.66
N GLU A 443 13.57 -5.30 -7.00
CA GLU A 443 14.39 -6.50 -6.83
C GLU A 443 13.57 -7.68 -7.38
N PRO A 444 14.18 -8.81 -7.78
CA PRO A 444 13.42 -9.99 -8.17
C PRO A 444 12.42 -10.36 -7.07
N ILE A 445 11.18 -10.67 -7.45
CA ILE A 445 10.11 -10.96 -6.49
C ILE A 445 10.32 -12.34 -5.84
N ASP A 446 11.00 -13.25 -6.52
CA ASP A 446 11.44 -14.56 -6.02
C ASP A 446 12.74 -14.45 -5.18
N THR A 447 12.76 -13.49 -4.25
CA THR A 447 13.85 -13.24 -3.29
C THR A 447 13.38 -13.55 -1.87
N HIS A 448 14.23 -14.15 -1.04
CA HIS A 448 13.93 -14.39 0.37
C HIS A 448 13.59 -13.09 1.10
N PHE A 449 12.56 -13.09 1.95
CA PHE A 449 11.97 -11.88 2.52
C PHE A 449 13.01 -10.98 3.22
N ASP A 450 13.81 -11.57 4.11
CA ASP A 450 14.82 -10.83 4.88
C ASP A 450 16.03 -10.34 4.03
N TYR A 451 16.13 -10.75 2.76
CA TYR A 451 17.23 -10.37 1.87
C TYR A 451 16.90 -9.14 1.00
N PHE A 452 15.63 -8.72 0.92
CA PHE A 452 15.23 -7.49 0.22
C PHE A 452 15.89 -6.24 0.81
N GLN A 453 16.52 -5.44 -0.04
CA GLN A 453 17.23 -4.22 0.37
C GLN A 453 16.31 -2.97 0.43
N HIS A 454 15.12 -3.01 -0.19
CA HIS A 454 14.24 -1.84 -0.30
C HIS A 454 12.84 -1.99 0.33
N ASN A 455 11.95 -2.75 -0.30
CA ASN A 455 10.55 -2.93 0.12
C ASN A 455 10.05 -4.27 -0.45
N PRO A 456 9.76 -5.29 0.39
CA PRO A 456 9.28 -6.60 -0.08
C PRO A 456 7.80 -6.56 -0.50
N TYR A 457 6.97 -5.72 0.12
CA TYR A 457 5.51 -5.73 -0.01
C TYR A 457 5.01 -5.38 -1.43
N ILE A 458 5.51 -4.32 -2.06
CA ILE A 458 5.06 -3.95 -3.42
C ILE A 458 5.42 -5.01 -4.48
N PRO A 459 6.59 -5.69 -4.43
CA PRO A 459 6.79 -6.87 -5.25
C PRO A 459 5.87 -8.04 -4.85
N THR A 460 5.82 -8.49 -3.59
CA THR A 460 5.07 -9.71 -3.23
C THR A 460 3.55 -9.59 -3.46
N TYR A 461 2.95 -8.43 -3.14
CA TYR A 461 1.51 -8.16 -3.30
C TYR A 461 1.20 -7.61 -4.71
N ASP A 462 1.47 -6.31 -4.93
CA ASP A 462 0.97 -5.54 -6.09
C ASP A 462 1.50 -6.06 -7.43
N LYS A 463 2.83 -6.26 -7.57
CA LYS A 463 3.43 -6.77 -8.82
C LYS A 463 2.87 -8.15 -9.17
N MET A 464 2.68 -9.02 -8.19
CA MET A 464 2.16 -10.35 -8.44
C MET A 464 0.67 -10.32 -8.81
N ALA A 465 -0.15 -9.53 -8.12
CA ALA A 465 -1.56 -9.38 -8.46
C ALA A 465 -1.76 -8.76 -9.86
N VAL A 466 -0.96 -7.75 -10.23
CA VAL A 466 -0.90 -7.21 -11.60
C VAL A 466 -0.46 -8.29 -12.60
N GLY A 467 0.50 -9.14 -12.23
CA GLY A 467 0.92 -10.32 -12.99
C GLY A 467 -0.22 -11.29 -13.25
N LEU A 468 -0.93 -11.74 -12.20
CA LEU A 468 -2.05 -12.68 -12.31
C LEU A 468 -3.22 -12.09 -13.12
N PHE A 469 -3.55 -10.80 -12.95
CA PHE A 469 -4.53 -10.13 -13.81
C PHE A 469 -4.06 -10.01 -15.27
N THR A 470 -2.76 -9.86 -15.52
CA THR A 470 -2.19 -9.89 -16.88
C THR A 470 -2.34 -11.28 -17.48
N LEU A 471 -1.83 -12.32 -16.80
CA LEU A 471 -1.88 -13.71 -17.24
C LEU A 471 -3.33 -14.16 -17.56
N LYS A 472 -4.26 -13.92 -16.62
CA LYS A 472 -5.70 -14.20 -16.78
C LYS A 472 -6.29 -13.56 -18.03
N ARG A 473 -5.84 -12.37 -18.42
CA ARG A 473 -6.35 -11.63 -19.59
C ARG A 473 -5.64 -11.98 -20.90
N LEU A 474 -4.48 -12.64 -20.82
CA LEU A 474 -3.77 -13.23 -21.96
C LEU A 474 -4.35 -14.60 -22.34
N ILE A 475 -4.52 -15.49 -21.36
CA ILE A 475 -5.00 -16.88 -21.56
C ILE A 475 -6.53 -17.04 -21.47
N GLY A 476 -7.21 -16.09 -20.84
CA GLY A 476 -8.66 -16.10 -20.63
C GLY A 476 -9.10 -16.78 -19.34
N ASP A 477 -10.18 -16.26 -18.76
CA ASP A 477 -10.75 -16.66 -17.46
C ASP A 477 -10.92 -18.18 -17.29
N SER A 478 -11.42 -18.87 -18.32
CA SER A 478 -11.68 -20.32 -18.27
C SER A 478 -10.41 -21.17 -18.18
N LEU A 479 -9.30 -20.75 -18.81
CA LEU A 479 -8.01 -21.44 -18.69
C LEU A 479 -7.31 -21.06 -17.39
N PHE A 480 -7.39 -19.80 -16.96
CA PHE A 480 -6.84 -19.35 -15.69
C PHE A 480 -7.48 -20.06 -14.48
N LEU A 481 -8.83 -20.10 -14.41
CA LEU A 481 -9.54 -20.82 -13.35
C LEU A 481 -9.29 -22.33 -13.40
N ARG A 482 -9.08 -22.91 -14.59
CA ARG A 482 -8.66 -24.32 -14.71
C ARG A 482 -7.26 -24.54 -14.14
N GLY A 483 -6.32 -23.62 -14.35
CA GLY A 483 -5.01 -23.60 -13.71
C GLY A 483 -5.12 -23.59 -12.18
N ILE A 484 -5.77 -22.56 -11.63
CA ILE A 484 -5.99 -22.40 -10.18
C ILE A 484 -6.64 -23.65 -9.55
N ARG A 485 -7.78 -24.11 -10.09
CA ARG A 485 -8.51 -25.26 -9.52
C ARG A 485 -7.73 -26.57 -9.63
N THR A 486 -6.86 -26.71 -10.63
CA THR A 486 -5.97 -27.90 -10.76
C THR A 486 -4.80 -27.81 -9.78
N TYR A 487 -4.24 -26.61 -9.59
CA TYR A 487 -3.21 -26.34 -8.58
C TYR A 487 -3.74 -26.64 -7.17
N TYR A 488 -4.85 -25.99 -6.76
CA TYR A 488 -5.53 -26.27 -5.49
C TYR A 488 -5.78 -27.76 -5.27
N ARG A 489 -6.40 -28.45 -6.23
CA ARG A 489 -6.75 -29.88 -6.10
C ARG A 489 -5.52 -30.79 -5.98
N ARG A 490 -4.38 -30.44 -6.60
CA ARG A 490 -3.15 -31.25 -6.57
C ARG A 490 -2.26 -30.98 -5.36
N TRP A 491 -2.32 -29.77 -4.82
CA TRP A 491 -1.36 -29.26 -3.84
C TRP A 491 -1.92 -28.96 -2.45
N ARG A 492 -3.24 -29.05 -2.26
CA ARG A 492 -3.82 -28.93 -0.92
C ARG A 492 -3.25 -30.01 0.03
N PHE A 493 -2.91 -29.62 1.26
CA PHE A 493 -2.22 -30.45 2.26
C PHE A 493 -0.79 -30.88 1.84
N ARG A 494 -0.08 -30.02 1.10
CA ARG A 494 1.30 -30.21 0.62
C ARG A 494 2.07 -28.89 0.62
N HIS A 495 3.39 -28.95 0.41
CA HIS A 495 4.27 -27.79 0.20
C HIS A 495 4.67 -27.66 -1.29
N PRO A 496 4.00 -26.81 -2.09
CA PRO A 496 4.33 -26.58 -3.49
C PRO A 496 5.50 -25.59 -3.65
N TYR A 497 6.38 -25.87 -4.61
CA TYR A 497 7.40 -24.92 -5.08
C TYR A 497 6.91 -24.10 -6.30
N PRO A 498 7.58 -22.99 -6.66
CA PRO A 498 7.24 -22.22 -7.86
C PRO A 498 7.17 -23.08 -9.13
N GLU A 499 8.11 -24.01 -9.30
CA GLU A 499 8.14 -24.93 -10.44
C GLU A 499 6.88 -25.80 -10.54
N ASP A 500 6.28 -26.19 -9.40
CA ASP A 500 5.05 -27.00 -9.36
C ASP A 500 3.81 -26.21 -9.77
N LEU A 501 3.74 -24.93 -9.39
CA LEU A 501 2.75 -23.99 -9.88
C LEU A 501 2.87 -23.87 -11.41
N PHE A 502 4.08 -23.65 -11.94
CA PHE A 502 4.30 -23.47 -13.38
C PHE A 502 3.94 -24.74 -14.16
N LEU A 503 4.40 -25.91 -13.71
CA LEU A 503 4.09 -27.20 -14.33
C LEU A 503 2.60 -27.51 -14.27
N THR A 504 1.93 -27.18 -13.17
CA THR A 504 0.48 -27.42 -13.03
C THR A 504 -0.32 -26.49 -13.94
N PHE A 505 0.05 -25.21 -14.04
CA PHE A 505 -0.57 -24.28 -15.00
C PHE A 505 -0.34 -24.72 -16.45
N ASN A 506 0.88 -25.15 -16.81
CA ASN A 506 1.17 -25.63 -18.16
C ASN A 506 0.30 -26.85 -18.53
N ARG A 507 0.30 -27.89 -17.68
CA ARG A 507 -0.49 -29.12 -17.89
C ARG A 507 -1.99 -28.86 -17.91
N ALA A 508 -2.51 -27.98 -17.04
CA ALA A 508 -3.93 -27.66 -16.97
C ALA A 508 -4.43 -26.84 -18.17
N THR A 509 -3.59 -25.96 -18.71
CA THR A 509 -3.97 -25.05 -19.82
C THR A 509 -3.64 -25.60 -21.20
N GLY A 510 -2.69 -26.54 -21.32
CA GLY A 510 -2.15 -26.99 -22.60
C GLY A 510 -1.17 -25.99 -23.24
N MET A 511 -0.66 -25.03 -22.45
CA MET A 511 0.20 -23.94 -22.90
C MET A 511 1.57 -24.00 -22.23
N HIS A 512 2.60 -23.47 -22.90
CA HIS A 512 3.91 -23.25 -22.27
C HIS A 512 3.95 -21.83 -21.70
N LEU A 513 3.86 -21.69 -20.37
CA LEU A 513 3.78 -20.40 -19.68
C LEU A 513 5.08 -19.99 -18.98
N ASN A 514 6.16 -20.79 -19.05
CA ASN A 514 7.43 -20.49 -18.39
C ASN A 514 8.02 -19.12 -18.77
N TRP A 515 7.82 -18.65 -20.01
CA TRP A 515 8.21 -17.30 -20.43
C TRP A 515 7.60 -16.18 -19.58
N PHE A 516 6.39 -16.39 -19.05
CA PHE A 516 5.70 -15.42 -18.22
C PHE A 516 6.29 -15.44 -16.82
N TRP A 517 6.37 -16.64 -16.22
CA TRP A 517 6.89 -16.85 -14.88
C TRP A 517 8.35 -16.42 -14.74
N GLU A 518 9.26 -16.92 -15.60
CA GLU A 518 10.69 -16.62 -15.53
C GLU A 518 10.98 -15.12 -15.66
N GLN A 519 10.35 -14.44 -16.62
CA GLN A 519 10.55 -12.99 -16.78
C GLN A 519 9.92 -12.18 -15.63
N TRP A 520 8.71 -12.52 -15.19
CA TRP A 520 8.00 -11.73 -14.17
C TRP A 520 8.58 -11.94 -12.76
N LEU A 521 9.05 -13.15 -12.47
CA LEU A 521 9.52 -13.54 -11.14
C LEU A 521 11.02 -13.30 -10.92
N ARG A 522 11.86 -13.78 -11.85
CA ARG A 522 13.32 -13.75 -11.71
C ARG A 522 13.97 -12.47 -12.26
N THR A 523 13.18 -11.49 -12.72
CA THR A 523 13.69 -10.23 -13.25
C THR A 523 12.89 -8.99 -12.81
N THR A 524 13.50 -7.83 -13.03
CA THR A 524 12.94 -6.48 -12.88
C THR A 524 12.65 -5.85 -14.25
N TRP A 525 12.34 -6.67 -15.25
CA TRP A 525 12.13 -6.24 -16.63
C TRP A 525 10.79 -5.53 -16.82
N LEU A 526 10.84 -4.27 -17.23
CA LEU A 526 9.66 -3.47 -17.56
C LEU A 526 9.10 -3.77 -18.96
N LEU A 527 7.82 -3.45 -19.20
CA LEU A 527 7.19 -3.47 -20.52
C LEU A 527 7.07 -2.05 -21.10
N ASP A 528 7.54 -1.87 -22.33
CA ASP A 528 7.35 -0.65 -23.14
C ASP A 528 7.33 -1.09 -24.61
N VAL A 529 6.14 -1.36 -25.12
CA VAL A 529 5.89 -1.71 -26.53
C VAL A 529 5.43 -0.46 -27.26
N ARG A 530 6.02 -0.17 -28.43
CA ARG A 530 5.75 1.05 -29.19
C ARG A 530 5.37 0.77 -30.63
N LEU A 531 4.37 1.48 -31.15
CA LEU A 531 4.16 1.62 -32.59
C LEU A 531 5.16 2.65 -33.16
N ARG A 532 6.33 2.18 -33.62
CA ARG A 532 7.43 3.04 -34.09
C ARG A 532 7.12 3.71 -35.43
N LYS A 533 6.48 2.99 -36.37
CA LYS A 533 6.13 3.51 -37.70
C LYS A 533 4.94 2.76 -38.29
N ALA A 534 4.07 3.46 -39.01
CA ALA A 534 3.07 2.87 -39.89
C ALA A 534 3.09 3.60 -41.24
N VAL A 535 3.19 2.84 -42.33
CA VAL A 535 3.15 3.38 -43.71
C VAL A 535 2.20 2.52 -44.52
N GLY A 536 1.23 3.15 -45.17
CA GLY A 536 0.30 2.46 -46.07
C GLY A 536 0.42 2.97 -47.50
N ARG A 537 0.34 2.08 -48.48
CA ARG A 537 0.20 2.44 -49.91
C ARG A 537 -0.70 1.45 -50.63
N TRP A 538 -1.41 1.90 -51.66
CA TRP A 538 -2.10 1.01 -52.58
C TRP A 538 -1.09 0.14 -53.35
N VAL A 539 -1.44 -1.12 -53.60
CA VAL A 539 -0.72 -2.06 -54.46
C VAL A 539 -1.70 -2.93 -55.24
N GLN A 540 -1.30 -3.40 -56.41
CA GLN A 540 -2.05 -4.40 -57.18
C GLN A 540 -1.67 -5.81 -56.71
N ARG A 541 -2.64 -6.72 -56.61
CA ARG A 541 -2.43 -8.17 -56.38
C ARG A 541 -3.42 -9.00 -57.21
N LYS A 542 -3.21 -10.32 -57.25
CA LYS A 542 -4.26 -11.26 -57.68
C LYS A 542 -5.49 -11.05 -56.78
N GLY A 543 -6.66 -10.82 -57.36
CA GLY A 543 -7.86 -10.39 -56.63
C GLY A 543 -8.05 -8.87 -56.47
N GLY A 544 -7.23 -8.03 -57.12
CA GLY A 544 -7.47 -6.59 -57.28
C GLY A 544 -6.56 -5.67 -56.46
N ARG A 545 -6.99 -4.41 -56.31
CA ARG A 545 -6.25 -3.33 -55.66
C ARG A 545 -6.43 -3.40 -54.15
N GLN A 546 -5.34 -3.59 -53.40
CA GLN A 546 -5.35 -3.72 -51.93
C GLN A 546 -4.46 -2.65 -51.28
N PHE A 547 -4.85 -2.19 -50.09
CA PHE A 547 -4.06 -1.25 -49.30
C PHE A 547 -3.01 -2.01 -48.49
N ARG A 548 -1.74 -1.93 -48.89
CA ARG A 548 -0.63 -2.56 -48.16
C ARG A 548 -0.15 -1.66 -47.03
N LEU A 549 -0.49 -2.04 -45.80
CA LEU A 549 0.09 -1.49 -44.58
C LEU A 549 1.41 -2.19 -44.26
N THR A 550 2.45 -1.42 -43.97
CA THR A 550 3.67 -1.88 -43.29
C THR A 550 3.73 -1.17 -41.94
N MET A 551 3.64 -1.95 -40.85
CA MET A 551 3.84 -1.46 -39.49
C MET A 551 5.19 -1.93 -38.95
N VAL A 552 5.84 -1.07 -38.17
CA VAL A 552 7.06 -1.36 -37.42
C VAL A 552 6.77 -1.12 -35.95
N LEU A 553 6.84 -2.18 -35.16
CA LEU A 553 6.76 -2.13 -33.71
C LEU A 553 8.19 -2.16 -33.14
N GLU A 554 8.37 -1.59 -31.96
CA GLU A 554 9.64 -1.53 -31.25
C GLU A 554 9.42 -1.83 -29.76
N ARG A 555 10.24 -2.70 -29.18
CA ARG A 555 10.26 -3.00 -27.75
C ARG A 555 11.38 -2.19 -27.11
N LYS A 556 11.02 -1.22 -26.28
CA LYS A 556 11.96 -0.29 -25.65
C LYS A 556 12.52 -0.79 -24.33
N GLN A 557 11.83 -1.72 -23.68
CA GLN A 557 12.24 -2.39 -22.44
C GLN A 557 12.27 -3.91 -22.66
N PRO A 558 13.03 -4.69 -21.85
CA PRO A 558 13.34 -6.07 -22.19
C PRO A 558 12.14 -7.04 -22.15
N LEU A 559 11.13 -6.84 -21.29
CA LEU A 559 10.03 -7.79 -21.08
C LEU A 559 9.25 -8.07 -22.38
N ALA A 560 9.13 -9.34 -22.76
CA ALA A 560 8.35 -9.77 -23.91
C ALA A 560 6.96 -10.27 -23.49
N MET A 561 5.93 -9.77 -24.18
CA MET A 561 4.51 -10.12 -24.03
C MET A 561 3.87 -10.30 -25.41
N PRO A 562 2.86 -11.17 -25.58
CA PRO A 562 2.07 -11.21 -26.82
C PRO A 562 1.22 -9.94 -26.96
N VAL A 563 1.16 -9.36 -28.16
CA VAL A 563 0.54 -8.04 -28.41
C VAL A 563 -0.71 -8.19 -29.26
N ASP A 564 -1.88 -7.91 -28.67
CA ASP A 564 -3.13 -7.75 -29.41
C ASP A 564 -3.11 -6.41 -30.18
N VAL A 565 -3.56 -6.38 -31.44
CA VAL A 565 -3.54 -5.19 -32.31
C VAL A 565 -4.91 -4.96 -32.94
N ALA A 566 -5.51 -3.80 -32.70
CA ALA A 566 -6.69 -3.33 -33.42
C ALA A 566 -6.29 -2.37 -34.55
N ILE A 567 -6.91 -2.55 -35.71
CA ILE A 567 -6.80 -1.66 -36.87
C ILE A 567 -8.20 -1.20 -37.26
N GLU A 568 -8.40 0.10 -37.31
CA GLU A 568 -9.62 0.75 -37.78
C GLU A 568 -9.36 1.32 -39.18
N LEU A 569 -10.20 0.99 -40.15
CA LEU A 569 -10.06 1.45 -41.54
C LEU A 569 -10.94 2.67 -41.80
N ARG A 570 -10.68 3.38 -42.90
CA ARG A 570 -11.46 4.55 -43.33
C ARG A 570 -12.86 4.20 -43.85
N ASP A 571 -13.13 2.93 -44.14
CA ASP A 571 -14.48 2.41 -44.42
C ASP A 571 -15.29 2.12 -43.13
N GLY A 572 -14.75 2.43 -41.95
CA GLY A 572 -15.36 2.16 -40.66
C GLY A 572 -15.19 0.72 -40.16
N SER A 573 -14.78 -0.21 -41.03
CA SER A 573 -14.55 -1.60 -40.64
C SER A 573 -13.30 -1.75 -39.77
N GLN A 574 -13.34 -2.71 -38.85
CA GLN A 574 -12.22 -3.03 -37.97
C GLN A 574 -11.61 -4.39 -38.35
N ARG A 575 -10.32 -4.55 -38.04
CA ARG A 575 -9.64 -5.84 -38.00
C ARG A 575 -8.88 -5.95 -36.68
N ARG A 576 -8.84 -7.15 -36.11
CA ARG A 576 -8.04 -7.47 -34.93
C ARG A 576 -7.07 -8.58 -35.29
N TYR A 577 -5.86 -8.44 -34.77
CA TYR A 577 -4.74 -9.35 -34.96
C TYR A 577 -4.07 -9.59 -33.62
N ARG A 578 -3.28 -10.65 -33.52
CA ARG A 578 -2.42 -10.92 -32.37
C ARG A 578 -1.01 -11.23 -32.85
N ILE A 579 -0.03 -10.73 -32.12
CA ILE A 579 1.39 -11.00 -32.33
C ILE A 579 1.84 -11.90 -31.17
N PRO A 580 1.89 -13.23 -31.35
CA PRO A 580 2.32 -14.15 -30.31
C PRO A 580 3.84 -14.11 -30.10
N ILE A 581 4.31 -14.72 -29.01
CA ILE A 581 5.74 -15.03 -28.79
C ILE A 581 6.00 -16.42 -29.43
N PRO A 582 7.17 -16.72 -30.02
CA PRO A 582 7.36 -17.96 -30.80
C PRO A 582 7.38 -19.22 -29.92
N GLY A 583 6.34 -20.05 -30.02
CA GLY A 583 6.23 -21.35 -29.33
C GLY A 583 5.33 -21.39 -28.08
N TRP A 584 4.69 -20.29 -27.68
CA TRP A 584 4.08 -20.17 -26.33
C TRP A 584 2.54 -20.06 -26.31
N LEU A 585 1.87 -20.16 -27.46
CA LEU A 585 0.41 -20.03 -27.62
C LEU A 585 -0.11 -21.00 -28.71
N SER A 586 -0.44 -22.23 -28.31
CA SER A 586 -0.93 -23.32 -29.18
C SER A 586 -2.44 -23.23 -29.50
N ARG A 587 -2.91 -22.03 -29.88
CA ARG A 587 -4.14 -21.84 -30.65
C ARG A 587 -3.89 -20.80 -31.71
N THR A 588 -3.53 -21.27 -32.91
CA THR A 588 -3.45 -20.46 -34.12
C THR A 588 -4.86 -20.16 -34.61
N ASP A 589 -5.48 -19.10 -34.09
CA ASP A 589 -6.68 -18.55 -34.71
C ASP A 589 -6.27 -17.87 -36.04
N SER A 590 -7.15 -17.85 -37.04
CA SER A 590 -6.83 -17.37 -38.40
C SER A 590 -6.52 -15.87 -38.54
N SER A 591 -6.47 -15.15 -37.42
CA SER A 591 -6.13 -13.74 -37.27
C SER A 591 -4.75 -13.48 -36.64
N ASP A 592 -3.99 -14.52 -36.29
CA ASP A 592 -2.63 -14.39 -35.76
C ASP A 592 -1.63 -13.93 -36.83
N LEU A 593 -0.60 -13.20 -36.37
CA LEU A 593 0.54 -12.76 -37.17
C LEU A 593 1.79 -13.58 -36.82
N PRO A 594 2.85 -13.54 -37.65
CA PRO A 594 4.12 -14.19 -37.32
C PRO A 594 4.64 -13.78 -35.94
N SER A 595 5.23 -14.74 -35.21
CA SER A 595 5.61 -14.51 -33.81
C SER A 595 6.75 -13.50 -33.65
N TRP A 596 6.70 -12.68 -32.59
CA TRP A 596 7.77 -11.72 -32.26
C TRP A 596 8.80 -12.33 -31.30
N HIS A 597 9.93 -12.80 -31.83
CA HIS A 597 11.00 -13.39 -31.02
C HIS A 597 11.62 -12.37 -30.03
N PRO A 598 11.79 -12.70 -28.72
CA PRO A 598 12.27 -11.76 -27.71
C PRO A 598 13.62 -11.09 -28.00
N ALA A 599 14.56 -11.77 -28.65
CA ALA A 599 15.86 -11.17 -29.00
C ALA A 599 15.74 -9.97 -29.97
N ASN A 600 14.68 -9.93 -30.79
CA ASN A 600 14.47 -8.86 -31.76
C ASN A 600 13.79 -7.64 -31.09
N ARG A 601 14.50 -6.52 -30.95
CA ARG A 601 13.92 -5.26 -30.44
C ARG A 601 12.90 -4.62 -31.39
N ARG A 602 12.81 -5.05 -32.65
CA ARG A 602 11.85 -4.55 -33.64
C ARG A 602 11.10 -5.69 -34.30
N TYR A 603 9.86 -5.42 -34.69
CA TYR A 603 8.98 -6.34 -35.40
C TYR A 603 8.32 -5.63 -36.58
N VAL A 604 8.16 -6.31 -37.72
CA VAL A 604 7.67 -5.72 -38.97
C VAL A 604 6.56 -6.57 -39.57
N ALA A 605 5.30 -6.14 -39.41
CA ALA A 605 4.17 -6.78 -40.06
C ALA A 605 3.81 -6.08 -41.37
N ARG A 606 3.42 -6.86 -42.39
CA ARG A 606 2.95 -6.38 -43.69
C ARG A 606 1.56 -6.95 -43.94
N LEU A 607 0.54 -6.10 -43.89
CA LEU A 607 -0.86 -6.49 -44.02
C LEU A 607 -1.45 -5.92 -45.31
N TYR A 608 -2.42 -6.62 -45.88
CA TYR A 608 -3.17 -6.19 -47.06
C TYR A 608 -4.64 -6.04 -46.65
N LEU A 609 -5.18 -4.84 -46.86
CA LEU A 609 -6.45 -4.39 -46.31
C LEU A 609 -7.35 -3.86 -47.44
N PRO A 610 -8.69 -3.94 -47.32
CA PRO A 610 -9.60 -3.44 -48.37
C PRO A 610 -9.56 -1.91 -48.51
N ALA A 611 -9.37 -1.19 -47.40
CA ALA A 611 -9.38 0.27 -47.36
C ALA A 611 -8.14 0.84 -46.62
N PRO A 612 -7.85 2.15 -46.78
CA PRO A 612 -6.79 2.82 -46.04
C PRO A 612 -7.04 2.80 -44.53
N VAL A 613 -5.97 2.79 -43.75
CA VAL A 613 -6.04 2.79 -42.28
C VAL A 613 -6.41 4.18 -41.75
N ARG A 614 -7.31 4.22 -40.77
CA ARG A 614 -7.62 5.38 -39.93
C ARG A 614 -6.81 5.34 -38.63
N ARG A 615 -6.85 4.23 -37.90
CA ARG A 615 -6.19 4.06 -36.60
C ARG A 615 -5.53 2.69 -36.44
N ILE A 616 -4.43 2.64 -35.70
CA ILE A 616 -3.78 1.42 -35.20
C ILE A 616 -3.63 1.60 -33.69
N GLN A 617 -4.04 0.60 -32.92
CA GLN A 617 -3.84 0.54 -31.47
C GLN A 617 -3.31 -0.84 -31.08
N LEU A 618 -2.14 -0.85 -30.46
CA LEU A 618 -1.58 -1.97 -29.73
C LEU A 618 -2.25 -2.04 -28.34
N ASP A 619 -2.46 -3.26 -27.85
CA ASP A 619 -3.26 -3.59 -26.66
C ASP A 619 -4.55 -2.75 -26.51
N PRO A 620 -5.53 -2.92 -27.42
CA PRO A 620 -6.78 -2.16 -27.42
C PRO A 620 -7.67 -2.39 -26.19
N GLN A 621 -7.33 -3.38 -25.33
CA GLN A 621 -8.06 -3.67 -24.10
C GLN A 621 -7.29 -3.26 -22.83
N SER A 622 -6.02 -2.85 -22.94
CA SER A 622 -5.13 -2.56 -21.80
C SER A 622 -5.00 -3.79 -20.89
N LYS A 623 -4.66 -4.94 -21.47
CA LYS A 623 -4.31 -6.21 -20.80
C LYS A 623 -2.92 -6.20 -20.19
N LEU A 624 -2.00 -5.46 -20.79
CA LEU A 624 -0.58 -5.51 -20.56
C LEU A 624 -0.13 -4.42 -19.57
N PRO A 625 0.86 -4.69 -18.69
CA PRO A 625 1.40 -3.74 -17.74
C PRO A 625 2.45 -2.81 -18.37
N ASP A 626 2.06 -2.11 -19.43
CA ASP A 626 2.93 -1.19 -20.17
C ASP A 626 3.17 0.11 -19.37
N ILE A 627 4.43 0.54 -19.28
CA ILE A 627 4.85 1.75 -18.55
C ILE A 627 4.55 3.05 -19.33
N ASN A 628 4.22 2.96 -20.62
CA ASN A 628 4.00 4.08 -21.52
C ASN A 628 2.98 3.80 -22.65
N PRO A 629 1.72 3.41 -22.32
CA PRO A 629 0.68 3.10 -23.32
C PRO A 629 0.27 4.27 -24.24
N PHE A 630 0.84 5.47 -24.06
CA PHE A 630 0.72 6.59 -25.00
C PHE A 630 1.51 6.43 -26.30
N ASN A 631 2.47 5.51 -26.36
CA ASN A 631 3.25 5.23 -27.57
C ASN A 631 2.75 3.98 -28.35
N ASN A 632 1.69 3.34 -27.84
CA ASN A 632 1.06 2.12 -28.37
C ASN A 632 0.01 2.40 -29.48
N ASP A 633 -0.17 3.63 -29.94
CA ASP A 633 -1.19 4.00 -30.94
C ASP A 633 -0.66 5.06 -31.94
N ASN A 634 -1.31 5.24 -33.10
CA ASN A 634 -0.82 6.10 -34.18
C ASN A 634 -1.25 7.59 -34.09
N ARG A 635 -1.83 8.04 -32.97
CA ARG A 635 -2.15 9.45 -32.73
C ARG A 635 -0.88 10.25 -32.40
N ARG A 636 -0.96 11.57 -32.57
CA ARG A 636 0.08 12.52 -32.10
C ARG A 636 -0.08 12.95 -30.65
N ILE A 637 -1.28 12.79 -30.11
CA ILE A 637 -1.68 13.20 -28.76
C ILE A 637 -2.48 12.05 -28.15
N PRO A 638 -2.25 11.67 -26.88
CA PRO A 638 -3.09 10.71 -26.17
C PRO A 638 -4.57 11.12 -26.17
N PRO A 639 -5.52 10.17 -26.01
CA PRO A 639 -6.90 10.56 -25.70
C PRO A 639 -6.92 11.35 -24.38
N LEU A 640 -7.75 12.38 -24.31
CA LEU A 640 -7.90 13.27 -23.14
C LEU A 640 -9.27 13.02 -22.50
N LYS A 641 -9.29 12.81 -21.18
CA LYS A 641 -10.52 12.64 -20.39
C LYS A 641 -10.66 13.84 -19.45
N LEU A 642 -11.60 14.73 -19.80
CA LEU A 642 -11.89 15.92 -19.02
C LEU A 642 -12.93 15.62 -17.94
N PHE A 643 -12.69 16.16 -16.75
CA PHE A 643 -13.60 16.12 -15.61
C PHE A 643 -13.94 17.54 -15.18
N TRP A 644 -15.21 17.81 -14.85
CA TRP A 644 -15.62 19.07 -14.25
C TRP A 644 -15.64 18.92 -12.72
N LEU A 645 -14.82 19.71 -12.01
CA LEU A 645 -14.72 19.78 -10.54
C LEU A 645 -14.28 18.48 -9.80
N HIS A 646 -14.40 17.31 -10.43
CA HIS A 646 -14.08 15.98 -9.90
C HIS A 646 -12.59 15.63 -10.06
N ARG A 647 -11.91 15.29 -8.96
CA ARG A 647 -10.44 15.15 -8.81
C ARG A 647 -9.81 13.89 -9.43
N GLN A 648 -10.29 13.37 -10.57
CA GLN A 648 -9.76 12.10 -11.10
C GLN A 648 -8.25 12.13 -11.42
N TYR A 649 -7.62 13.31 -11.52
CA TYR A 649 -6.16 13.44 -11.57
C TYR A 649 -5.43 12.89 -10.32
N VAL A 650 -6.12 12.54 -9.22
CA VAL A 650 -5.49 11.81 -8.10
C VAL A 650 -5.17 10.37 -8.51
N GLU A 651 -6.08 9.74 -9.27
CA GLU A 651 -5.98 8.34 -9.68
C GLU A 651 -6.30 8.21 -11.19
N PRO A 652 -5.36 8.57 -12.08
CA PRO A 652 -5.63 8.74 -13.50
C PRO A 652 -6.05 7.44 -14.19
N ASP A 653 -6.97 7.54 -15.14
CA ASP A 653 -7.32 6.47 -16.06
C ASP A 653 -6.12 6.16 -16.98
N LEU A 654 -5.52 4.98 -16.78
CA LEU A 654 -4.27 4.53 -17.42
C LEU A 654 -4.31 4.50 -18.96
N ARG A 655 -5.50 4.67 -19.57
CA ARG A 655 -5.69 4.68 -21.02
C ARG A 655 -5.59 6.07 -21.64
N CYS A 656 -5.62 7.13 -20.85
CA CYS A 656 -5.78 8.50 -21.33
C CYS A 656 -5.05 9.51 -20.45
N TYR A 657 -4.83 10.70 -20.99
CA TYR A 657 -4.45 11.83 -20.16
C TYR A 657 -5.69 12.25 -19.37
N THR A 658 -5.61 12.25 -18.03
CA THR A 658 -6.73 12.62 -17.17
C THR A 658 -6.54 14.07 -16.71
N ALA A 659 -7.54 14.93 -16.87
CA ALA A 659 -7.47 16.32 -16.45
C ALA A 659 -8.80 16.84 -15.90
N THR A 660 -8.73 17.56 -14.78
CA THR A 660 -9.89 18.19 -14.13
C THR A 660 -9.87 19.69 -14.35
N LEU A 661 -11.01 20.24 -14.77
CA LEU A 661 -11.28 21.65 -14.95
C LEU A 661 -11.92 22.25 -13.69
N PHE A 662 -11.46 23.44 -13.33
CA PHE A 662 -11.82 24.17 -12.13
C PHE A 662 -12.08 25.65 -12.46
N PRO A 663 -13.30 26.18 -12.33
CA PRO A 663 -13.54 27.61 -12.41
C PRO A 663 -12.80 28.35 -11.29
N GLN A 664 -12.35 29.56 -11.60
CA GLN A 664 -11.70 30.50 -10.70
C GLN A 664 -12.46 31.81 -10.73
N LEU A 665 -12.70 32.39 -9.55
CA LEU A 665 -13.27 33.72 -9.37
C LEU A 665 -12.57 34.39 -8.19
N PHE A 666 -12.07 35.59 -8.40
CA PHE A 666 -11.55 36.47 -7.34
C PHE A 666 -11.66 37.93 -7.79
N PHE A 667 -11.24 38.87 -6.93
CA PHE A 667 -11.23 40.30 -7.22
C PHE A 667 -9.80 40.85 -7.07
N ASN A 668 -9.44 41.89 -7.82
CA ASN A 668 -8.32 42.78 -7.48
C ASN A 668 -8.59 44.22 -7.96
N ASP A 669 -7.91 45.21 -7.39
CA ASP A 669 -8.20 46.63 -7.62
C ASP A 669 -8.08 47.03 -9.11
N VAL A 670 -7.13 46.43 -9.83
CA VAL A 670 -6.76 46.79 -11.21
C VAL A 670 -7.66 46.09 -12.23
N ASP A 671 -7.88 44.79 -12.05
CA ASP A 671 -8.67 43.94 -12.96
C ASP A 671 -10.17 43.97 -12.66
N GLY A 672 -10.59 44.36 -11.46
CA GLY A 672 -11.96 44.16 -11.00
C GLY A 672 -12.21 42.68 -10.69
N PHE A 673 -13.31 42.11 -11.21
CA PHE A 673 -13.54 40.68 -11.11
C PHE A 673 -12.65 39.93 -12.10
N VAL A 674 -11.87 38.98 -11.59
CA VAL A 674 -11.04 38.07 -12.38
C VAL A 674 -11.74 36.72 -12.48
N ILE A 675 -12.21 36.39 -13.67
CA ILE A 675 -12.85 35.11 -14.00
C ILE A 675 -11.82 34.23 -14.71
N GLY A 676 -11.77 32.95 -14.39
CA GLY A 676 -10.79 32.05 -15.01
C GLY A 676 -11.15 30.56 -14.95
N LEU A 677 -10.29 29.77 -15.58
CA LEU A 677 -10.35 28.33 -15.64
C LEU A 677 -8.96 27.74 -15.40
N ARG A 678 -8.87 26.83 -14.44
CA ARG A 678 -7.68 26.04 -14.12
C ARG A 678 -7.89 24.58 -14.51
N SER A 679 -7.02 24.04 -15.35
CA SER A 679 -6.88 22.59 -15.51
C SER A 679 -5.77 22.07 -14.58
N VAL A 680 -6.00 20.92 -13.95
CA VAL A 680 -4.94 20.11 -13.32
C VAL A 680 -5.11 18.68 -13.81
N GLY A 681 -4.05 18.08 -14.32
CA GLY A 681 -4.12 16.74 -14.86
C GLY A 681 -2.78 16.00 -14.85
N ASN A 682 -2.86 14.69 -15.04
CA ASN A 682 -1.72 13.79 -15.01
C ASN A 682 -1.95 12.54 -15.87
N PHE A 683 -0.89 11.74 -15.95
CA PHE A 683 -0.89 10.39 -16.46
C PHE A 683 0.10 9.58 -15.63
N VAL A 684 -0.34 8.46 -15.06
CA VAL A 684 0.39 7.68 -14.03
C VAL A 684 0.93 8.60 -12.93
N GLY A 685 0.08 8.95 -11.95
CA GLY A 685 0.54 9.71 -10.78
C GLY A 685 1.67 8.94 -10.06
N PRO A 686 2.74 9.59 -9.60
CA PRO A 686 3.04 11.03 -9.62
C PRO A 686 3.92 11.47 -10.81
N LEU A 687 4.09 10.65 -11.85
CA LEU A 687 5.20 10.71 -12.81
C LEU A 687 5.12 11.89 -13.79
N TYR A 688 3.95 12.10 -14.41
CA TYR A 688 3.69 13.18 -15.37
C TYR A 688 2.51 14.02 -14.89
N TRP A 689 2.67 15.33 -14.72
CA TRP A 689 1.55 16.23 -14.39
C TRP A 689 1.65 17.60 -15.03
N HIS A 690 0.51 18.24 -15.20
CA HIS A 690 0.39 19.63 -15.62
C HIS A 690 -0.61 20.40 -14.76
N ARG A 691 -0.45 21.73 -14.76
CA ARG A 691 -1.46 22.69 -14.32
C ARG A 691 -1.47 23.86 -15.31
N LEU A 692 -2.62 24.12 -15.89
CA LEU A 692 -2.89 25.25 -16.77
C LEU A 692 -3.87 26.17 -16.04
N GLU A 693 -3.65 27.48 -16.08
CA GLU A 693 -4.50 28.51 -15.50
C GLU A 693 -4.67 29.60 -16.54
N THR A 694 -5.92 29.95 -16.83
CA THR A 694 -6.32 31.01 -17.77
C THR A 694 -7.28 31.92 -17.04
N GLN A 695 -7.10 33.24 -17.14
CA GLN A 695 -7.94 34.21 -16.43
C GLN A 695 -8.11 35.50 -17.24
N LEU A 696 -9.17 36.25 -16.97
CA LEU A 696 -9.50 37.51 -17.64
C LEU A 696 -10.07 38.51 -16.61
N GLY A 697 -9.54 39.73 -16.60
CA GLY A 697 -9.99 40.81 -15.72
C GLY A 697 -11.15 41.62 -16.33
N SER A 698 -12.23 41.83 -15.58
CA SER A 698 -13.43 42.54 -16.06
C SER A 698 -13.25 44.03 -16.36
N ARG A 699 -12.22 44.67 -15.78
CA ARG A 699 -11.85 46.09 -16.01
C ARG A 699 -10.68 46.23 -16.97
N SER A 700 -9.67 45.38 -16.85
CA SER A 700 -8.41 45.51 -17.59
C SER A 700 -8.44 44.88 -18.99
N GLY A 701 -9.35 43.92 -19.20
CA GLY A 701 -9.40 43.10 -20.43
C GLY A 701 -8.16 42.24 -20.67
N GLN A 702 -7.18 42.20 -19.75
CA GLN A 702 -5.92 41.51 -20.00
C GLN A 702 -6.05 39.99 -19.74
N PRO A 703 -5.67 39.13 -20.70
CA PRO A 703 -5.63 37.69 -20.49
C PRO A 703 -4.40 37.30 -19.67
N GLY A 704 -4.64 36.64 -18.53
CA GLY A 704 -3.62 35.98 -17.73
C GLY A 704 -3.49 34.50 -18.09
N LEU A 705 -2.25 34.01 -18.14
CA LEU A 705 -1.90 32.62 -18.43
C LEU A 705 -0.84 32.12 -17.44
N SER A 706 -0.99 30.91 -16.92
CA SER A 706 0.02 30.21 -16.11
C SER A 706 0.03 28.73 -16.50
N PHE A 707 1.19 28.21 -16.88
CA PHE A 707 1.38 26.82 -17.27
C PHE A 707 2.55 26.22 -16.52
N ARG A 708 2.31 25.09 -15.86
CA ARG A 708 3.32 24.25 -15.23
C ARG A 708 3.23 22.83 -15.75
N TRP A 709 4.38 22.24 -16.03
CA TRP A 709 4.55 20.85 -16.43
C TRP A 709 5.66 20.20 -15.62
N SER A 710 5.51 18.93 -15.27
CA SER A 710 6.60 18.12 -14.74
C SER A 710 6.51 16.68 -15.21
N SER A 711 7.66 16.09 -15.50
CA SER A 711 7.81 14.75 -16.05
C SER A 711 9.16 14.17 -15.65
N LEU A 712 9.27 12.84 -15.64
CA LEU A 712 10.57 12.18 -15.64
C LEU A 712 11.36 12.57 -16.90
N LEU A 713 12.69 12.57 -16.83
CA LEU A 713 13.50 12.62 -18.05
C LEU A 713 13.40 11.28 -18.79
N PRO A 714 13.20 11.26 -20.14
CA PRO A 714 13.11 10.01 -20.91
C PRO A 714 14.42 9.19 -21.01
N ILE A 715 15.48 9.58 -20.30
CA ILE A 715 16.86 9.06 -20.47
C ILE A 715 17.34 8.45 -19.16
N GLY A 716 17.52 7.13 -19.16
CA GLY A 716 18.33 6.37 -18.20
C GLY A 716 17.78 6.21 -16.77
N THR A 717 17.17 7.23 -16.15
CA THR A 717 16.72 7.15 -14.75
C THR A 717 15.40 7.87 -14.49
N SER A 718 14.57 7.28 -13.64
CA SER A 718 13.40 7.92 -13.01
C SER A 718 13.74 8.85 -11.84
N ARG A 719 15.00 8.84 -11.42
CA ARG A 719 15.48 9.62 -10.26
C ARG A 719 15.62 11.10 -10.60
N VAL A 720 15.72 11.46 -11.87
CA VAL A 720 15.72 12.85 -12.37
C VAL A 720 14.36 13.20 -12.99
N ARG A 721 13.77 14.27 -12.48
CA ARG A 721 12.52 14.87 -12.95
C ARG A 721 12.79 16.29 -13.43
N TYR A 722 12.25 16.66 -14.59
CA TYR A 722 12.28 18.04 -15.05
C TYR A 722 10.97 18.78 -14.71
N TYR A 723 11.08 20.09 -14.64
CA TYR A 723 10.01 21.04 -14.36
C TYR A 723 10.11 22.17 -15.38
N LEU A 724 8.98 22.51 -15.98
CA LEU A 724 8.77 23.72 -16.76
C LEU A 724 7.65 24.50 -16.08
N PHE A 725 7.87 25.79 -15.84
CA PHE A 725 6.85 26.73 -15.41
C PHE A 725 7.00 28.00 -16.24
N ALA A 726 5.89 28.55 -16.74
CA ALA A 726 5.84 29.81 -17.46
C ALA A 726 4.53 30.51 -17.11
N TYR A 727 4.54 31.83 -16.97
CA TYR A 727 3.34 32.60 -16.63
C TYR A 727 3.42 34.05 -17.10
N ARG A 728 2.24 34.63 -17.31
CA ARG A 728 1.97 36.06 -17.44
C ARG A 728 0.64 36.34 -16.71
N LEU A 729 0.69 36.96 -15.54
CA LEU A 729 -0.45 37.17 -14.65
C LEU A 729 -0.28 38.51 -13.92
N GLU A 730 -1.34 39.31 -13.81
CA GLU A 730 -1.44 40.42 -12.83
C GLU A 730 -0.15 41.26 -12.71
N GLY A 731 0.21 41.91 -13.83
CA GLY A 731 1.39 42.79 -13.95
C GLY A 731 2.75 42.10 -14.01
N ARG A 732 2.79 40.76 -14.06
CA ARG A 732 4.02 39.97 -13.94
C ARG A 732 4.18 38.98 -15.08
N ALA A 733 5.43 38.64 -15.39
CA ALA A 733 5.80 37.57 -16.32
C ALA A 733 6.95 36.72 -15.76
N GLY A 734 7.24 35.60 -16.42
CA GLY A 734 8.46 34.82 -16.19
C GLY A 734 8.28 33.31 -16.28
N GLY A 735 9.23 32.57 -15.72
CA GLY A 735 9.26 31.13 -15.74
C GLY A 735 10.37 30.48 -14.89
N GLU A 736 10.35 29.16 -14.83
CA GLU A 736 11.36 28.32 -14.18
C GLU A 736 11.58 27.05 -15.02
N LEU A 737 12.85 26.80 -15.37
CA LEU A 737 13.33 25.53 -15.91
C LEU A 737 14.18 24.87 -14.81
N ALA A 738 13.74 23.74 -14.28
CA ALA A 738 14.46 23.07 -13.20
C ALA A 738 14.56 21.55 -13.38
N LEU A 739 15.70 20.98 -13.02
CA LEU A 739 15.90 19.56 -12.80
C LEU A 739 15.86 19.28 -11.30
N SER A 740 15.31 18.14 -10.91
CA SER A 740 15.39 17.66 -9.53
C SER A 740 15.73 16.19 -9.49
N TYR A 741 16.87 15.89 -8.85
CA TYR A 741 17.30 14.55 -8.52
C TYR A 741 16.79 14.19 -7.11
N ARG A 742 16.22 12.99 -6.93
CA ARG A 742 15.87 12.45 -5.61
C ARG A 742 16.58 11.14 -5.38
N THR A 743 17.42 11.08 -4.34
CA THR A 743 17.77 9.80 -3.72
C THR A 743 16.51 9.26 -3.04
N ARG A 744 16.16 8.00 -3.29
CA ARG A 744 15.13 7.27 -2.54
C ARG A 744 15.80 6.28 -1.59
N THR A 745 16.35 6.80 -0.49
CA THR A 745 17.09 6.06 0.53
C THR A 745 16.40 6.28 1.88
N GLN A 746 15.99 5.20 2.55
CA GLN A 746 15.54 5.29 3.94
C GLN A 746 16.71 4.96 4.87
N PRO A 747 16.81 5.56 6.07
CA PRO A 747 15.93 6.58 6.66
C PRO A 747 16.18 8.02 6.15
N VAL A 748 17.21 8.26 5.33
CA VAL A 748 17.67 9.61 4.92
C VAL A 748 17.46 9.86 3.43
N ASN A 749 16.43 10.64 3.09
CA ASN A 749 16.17 11.05 1.71
C ASN A 749 16.74 12.45 1.43
N HIS A 750 17.59 12.57 0.41
CA HIS A 750 18.03 13.83 -0.16
C HIS A 750 17.26 14.15 -1.46
N ARG A 751 16.82 15.40 -1.58
CA ARG A 751 16.35 15.99 -2.84
C ARG A 751 17.28 17.14 -3.21
N PHE A 752 17.81 17.07 -4.42
CA PHE A 752 18.52 18.17 -5.06
C PHE A 752 17.59 18.81 -6.09
N LEU A 753 17.68 20.12 -6.27
CA LEU A 753 17.04 20.87 -7.35
C LEU A 753 18.06 21.87 -7.88
N LEU A 754 18.21 21.91 -9.20
CA LEU A 754 18.98 22.92 -9.92
C LEU A 754 18.04 23.53 -10.96
N GLY A 755 17.92 24.85 -11.01
CA GLY A 755 17.05 25.50 -11.98
C GLY A 755 17.39 26.96 -12.26
N TRP A 756 17.03 27.39 -13.46
CA TRP A 756 17.06 28.78 -13.88
C TRP A 756 15.66 29.37 -13.73
N ARG A 757 15.55 30.53 -13.08
CA ARG A 757 14.29 31.22 -12.79
C ARG A 757 14.38 32.64 -13.32
N VAL A 758 13.39 33.07 -14.08
CA VAL A 758 13.22 34.47 -14.51
C VAL A 758 11.88 34.97 -13.96
N ARG A 759 11.89 36.13 -13.29
CA ARG A 759 10.68 36.78 -12.75
C ARG A 759 10.70 38.26 -13.07
N GLN A 760 9.69 38.73 -13.80
CA GLN A 760 9.54 40.14 -14.16
C GLN A 760 8.28 40.73 -13.50
N LEU A 761 8.39 41.95 -12.98
CA LEU A 761 7.26 42.82 -12.64
C LEU A 761 7.26 44.01 -13.62
N TYR A 762 6.25 44.07 -14.49
CA TYR A 762 6.12 45.10 -15.52
C TYR A 762 4.99 46.12 -15.25
N ASP A 763 4.07 45.83 -14.33
CA ASP A 763 3.05 46.78 -13.85
C ASP A 763 3.01 46.79 -12.32
N ASN A 764 3.43 47.91 -11.73
CA ASN A 764 3.57 48.08 -10.29
C ASN A 764 2.26 48.43 -9.57
N ARG A 765 1.11 48.44 -10.27
CA ARG A 765 -0.22 48.66 -9.64
C ARG A 765 -0.76 47.43 -8.91
N TYR A 766 -0.29 46.23 -9.29
CA TYR A 766 -0.78 44.96 -8.76
C TYR A 766 -0.22 44.55 -7.39
N PRO A 767 1.06 44.74 -7.03
CA PRO A 767 1.58 44.32 -5.73
C PRO A 767 0.89 45.04 -4.57
N ALA A 768 0.48 44.27 -3.54
CA ALA A 768 -0.09 44.81 -2.31
C ALA A 768 0.99 45.31 -1.30
N ARG A 769 2.27 45.16 -1.64
CA ARG A 769 3.45 45.49 -0.81
C ARG A 769 4.58 46.06 -1.67
N ALA A 770 5.53 46.75 -1.03
CA ALA A 770 6.70 47.32 -1.69
C ALA A 770 7.48 46.26 -2.49
N TRP A 771 7.72 46.56 -3.78
CA TRP A 771 8.33 45.65 -4.74
C TRP A 771 9.24 46.44 -5.68
N SER A 772 10.43 45.92 -6.01
CA SER A 772 11.32 46.54 -7.00
C SER A 772 10.94 46.06 -8.41
N PRO A 773 10.57 46.96 -9.34
CA PRO A 773 10.12 46.61 -10.70
C PRO A 773 11.25 46.03 -11.56
N GLY A 774 10.92 45.56 -12.77
CA GLY A 774 11.91 44.97 -13.68
C GLY A 774 12.09 43.46 -13.49
N THR A 775 13.25 42.95 -13.91
CA THR A 775 13.51 41.54 -14.20
C THR A 775 14.57 40.95 -13.28
N VAL A 776 14.27 39.81 -12.66
CA VAL A 776 15.22 39.02 -11.87
C VAL A 776 15.43 37.67 -12.53
N SER A 777 16.63 37.46 -13.08
CA SER A 777 17.12 36.19 -13.61
C SER A 777 18.10 35.59 -12.61
N ILE A 778 17.86 34.37 -12.11
CA ILE A 778 18.73 33.67 -11.14
C ILE A 778 18.94 32.20 -11.51
N LEU A 779 20.15 31.70 -11.26
CA LEU A 779 20.42 30.27 -11.11
C LEU A 779 20.24 29.89 -9.63
N ALA A 780 19.47 28.84 -9.38
CA ALA A 780 19.08 28.40 -8.05
C ALA A 780 19.42 26.92 -7.83
N PHE A 781 20.14 26.64 -6.73
CA PHE A 781 20.39 25.30 -6.21
C PHE A 781 19.69 25.14 -4.86
N GLU A 782 18.91 24.07 -4.69
CA GLU A 782 18.30 23.71 -3.40
C GLU A 782 18.63 22.25 -3.04
N TRP A 783 19.23 22.05 -1.87
CA TRP A 783 19.49 20.73 -1.30
C TRP A 783 18.66 20.55 -0.02
N ILE A 784 17.70 19.62 -0.08
CA ILE A 784 16.80 19.30 1.03
C ILE A 784 17.14 17.89 1.52
N ARG A 785 17.46 17.76 2.81
CA ARG A 785 17.63 16.46 3.48
C ARG A 785 16.48 16.22 4.45
N HIS A 786 15.93 15.01 4.43
CA HIS A 786 14.86 14.57 5.33
C HIS A 786 15.22 13.21 5.95
N ARG A 787 15.47 13.19 7.26
CA ARG A 787 15.64 11.96 8.05
C ARG A 787 14.37 11.68 8.86
N SER A 788 13.72 10.56 8.56
CA SER A 788 12.67 9.98 9.40
C SER A 788 13.30 8.84 10.20
N VAL A 789 13.27 8.89 11.53
CA VAL A 789 13.71 7.76 12.35
C VAL A 789 12.49 6.87 12.60
N THR A 790 12.55 5.62 12.10
CA THR A 790 11.42 4.68 12.12
C THR A 790 11.03 4.26 13.53
N ALA A 791 12.03 4.06 14.41
CA ALA A 791 11.80 3.76 15.82
C ALA A 791 11.10 4.92 16.55
N TYR A 792 9.89 4.66 17.05
CA TYR A 792 9.09 5.52 17.94
C TYR A 792 8.78 6.95 17.46
N ARG A 793 9.18 7.35 16.24
CA ARG A 793 9.00 8.70 15.64
C ARG A 793 9.47 9.89 16.51
N LYS A 794 10.20 9.66 17.62
CA LYS A 794 10.49 10.68 18.66
C LYS A 794 11.31 11.87 18.18
N LEU A 795 12.14 11.71 17.13
CA LEU A 795 12.90 12.80 16.52
C LEU A 795 12.87 12.70 14.98
N VAL A 796 12.32 13.73 14.34
CA VAL A 796 12.40 13.95 12.89
C VAL A 796 13.31 15.15 12.63
N THR A 797 14.25 15.00 11.70
CA THR A 797 15.16 16.11 11.32
C THR A 797 15.12 16.35 9.82
N ARG A 798 14.68 17.55 9.44
CA ARG A 798 14.79 18.07 8.08
C ARG A 798 15.72 19.27 8.06
N TRP A 799 16.48 19.44 6.99
CA TRP A 799 17.10 20.72 6.67
C TRP A 799 17.03 21.02 5.18
N GLN A 800 17.23 22.30 4.84
CA GLN A 800 17.23 22.81 3.48
C GLN A 800 18.31 23.88 3.33
N LEU A 801 19.29 23.62 2.48
CA LEU A 801 20.20 24.63 1.93
C LEU A 801 19.60 25.15 0.62
N ARG A 802 19.66 26.47 0.41
CA ARG A 802 19.39 27.16 -0.85
C ARG A 802 20.58 28.05 -1.17
N VAL A 803 20.98 28.08 -2.44
CA VAL A 803 21.92 29.05 -3.02
C VAL A 803 21.26 29.62 -4.27
N GLU A 804 21.24 30.94 -4.40
CA GLU A 804 20.67 31.67 -5.55
C GLU A 804 21.68 32.74 -5.99
N VAL A 805 22.05 32.73 -7.28
CA VAL A 805 23.01 33.67 -7.88
C VAL A 805 22.37 34.33 -9.09
N ALA A 806 22.53 35.63 -9.25
CA ALA A 806 22.03 36.36 -10.42
C ALA A 806 22.63 35.79 -11.72
N ALA A 807 21.78 35.69 -12.74
CA ALA A 807 22.09 35.15 -14.06
C ALA A 807 21.86 36.22 -15.14
N PRO A 808 22.39 36.04 -16.37
CA PRO A 808 22.17 36.98 -17.47
C PRO A 808 20.69 37.26 -17.74
N GLY A 809 20.39 38.48 -18.22
CA GLY A 809 19.02 38.93 -18.47
C GLY A 809 18.22 39.31 -17.21
N GLY A 810 18.88 39.80 -16.16
CA GLY A 810 18.25 40.37 -14.99
C GLY A 810 18.91 41.68 -14.55
N ASP A 811 18.10 42.61 -14.04
CA ASP A 811 18.51 43.99 -13.74
C ASP A 811 19.24 44.11 -12.38
N TYR A 812 19.29 43.01 -11.62
CA TYR A 812 19.72 42.97 -10.23
C TYR A 812 20.88 41.98 -10.00
N PRO A 813 22.14 42.45 -9.94
CA PRO A 813 23.29 41.61 -9.65
C PRO A 813 23.38 41.32 -8.13
N PHE A 814 23.09 40.09 -7.72
CA PHE A 814 23.21 39.65 -6.32
C PHE A 814 23.56 38.15 -6.20
N GLN A 815 24.03 37.75 -5.03
CA GLN A 815 24.13 36.34 -4.62
C GLN A 815 23.60 36.14 -3.21
N ARG A 816 22.96 35.00 -2.94
CA ARG A 816 22.29 34.65 -1.68
C ARG A 816 22.52 33.18 -1.34
N TRP A 817 22.72 32.89 -0.05
CA TRP A 817 22.58 31.54 0.48
C TRP A 817 21.75 31.53 1.78
N GLU A 818 20.97 30.47 1.99
CA GLU A 818 20.05 30.30 3.11
C GLU A 818 20.07 28.84 3.58
N LEU A 819 20.40 28.58 4.84
CA LEU A 819 20.31 27.27 5.49
C LEU A 819 19.20 27.30 6.54
N VAL A 820 18.24 26.38 6.44
CA VAL A 820 17.12 26.23 7.37
C VAL A 820 17.12 24.82 7.98
N LEU A 821 17.18 24.74 9.31
CA LEU A 821 16.99 23.53 10.10
C LEU A 821 15.55 23.46 10.62
N LEU A 822 14.95 22.27 10.57
CA LEU A 822 13.57 21.98 10.98
C LEU A 822 13.52 20.67 11.80
N PRO A 823 13.92 20.69 13.09
CA PRO A 823 13.68 19.59 14.01
C PRO A 823 12.20 19.51 14.45
N ARG A 824 11.71 18.28 14.67
CA ARG A 824 10.48 18.00 15.41
C ARG A 824 10.74 16.87 16.40
N ILE A 825 10.39 17.09 17.66
CA ILE A 825 10.45 16.09 18.73
C ILE A 825 9.01 15.75 19.14
N ALA A 826 8.65 14.47 19.20
CA ALA A 826 7.36 14.04 19.74
C ALA A 826 7.50 13.82 21.26
N LEU A 827 6.68 14.53 22.04
CA LEU A 827 6.66 14.46 23.51
C LEU A 827 5.52 13.58 24.04
N GLY A 828 4.49 13.34 23.22
CA GLY A 828 3.38 12.43 23.50
C GLY A 828 2.50 12.25 22.24
N PRO A 829 1.39 11.49 22.33
CA PRO A 829 0.56 11.17 21.17
C PRO A 829 0.02 12.38 20.38
N GLN A 830 -0.19 13.51 21.06
CA GLN A 830 -0.70 14.75 20.47
C GLN A 830 0.20 15.99 20.74
N THR A 831 1.36 15.79 21.37
CA THR A 831 2.23 16.88 21.85
C THR A 831 3.59 16.82 21.14
N ASN A 832 4.02 17.91 20.51
CA ASN A 832 5.31 17.96 19.82
C ASN A 832 6.02 19.30 20.03
N LEU A 833 7.33 19.25 20.21
CA LEU A 833 8.20 20.42 20.12
C LEU A 833 8.73 20.53 18.69
N ARG A 834 8.26 21.51 17.91
CA ARG A 834 8.80 21.85 16.58
C ARG A 834 9.78 23.00 16.73
N GLY A 835 10.91 22.93 16.02
CA GLY A 835 11.87 24.03 15.96
C GLY A 835 12.10 24.48 14.52
N ARG A 836 12.52 25.73 14.37
CA ARG A 836 13.06 26.26 13.12
C ARG A 836 14.22 27.20 13.42
N LEU A 837 15.39 26.87 12.88
CA LEU A 837 16.55 27.75 12.86
C LEU A 837 16.85 28.10 11.41
N ALA A 838 17.14 29.38 11.12
CA ALA A 838 17.47 29.83 9.78
C ALA A 838 18.61 30.84 9.81
N VAL A 839 19.60 30.64 8.91
CA VAL A 839 20.78 31.49 8.77
C VAL A 839 21.08 31.73 7.29
N GLY A 840 21.64 32.89 6.92
CA GLY A 840 21.99 33.20 5.54
C GLY A 840 22.58 34.58 5.31
N GLN A 841 23.15 34.81 4.13
CA GLN A 841 23.73 36.10 3.69
C GLN A 841 23.34 36.43 2.24
N ILE A 842 23.24 37.73 1.93
CA ILE A 842 23.01 38.28 0.58
C ILE A 842 24.03 39.39 0.30
N GLU A 843 24.61 39.36 -0.89
CA GLU A 843 25.62 40.30 -1.37
C GLU A 843 25.21 40.91 -2.72
N GLY A 844 25.81 42.05 -3.08
CA GLY A 844 25.46 42.81 -4.28
C GLY A 844 24.28 43.76 -4.10
N LYS A 845 23.46 43.93 -5.15
CA LYS A 845 22.28 44.80 -5.23
C LYS A 845 20.99 43.96 -5.43
N PRO A 846 20.58 43.15 -4.43
CA PRO A 846 19.31 42.42 -4.49
C PRO A 846 18.11 43.38 -4.49
N PRO A 847 17.02 43.05 -5.20
CA PRO A 847 15.76 43.79 -5.11
C PRO A 847 15.03 43.45 -3.80
N VAL A 848 14.13 44.34 -3.37
CA VAL A 848 13.42 44.26 -2.07
C VAL A 848 12.80 42.88 -1.84
N GLN A 849 12.06 42.36 -2.83
CA GLN A 849 11.37 41.07 -2.75
C GLN A 849 12.28 39.85 -2.49
N TYR A 850 13.59 39.92 -2.80
CA TYR A 850 14.57 38.84 -2.58
C TYR A 850 15.44 39.04 -1.32
N LEU A 851 15.20 40.07 -0.52
CA LEU A 851 15.85 40.25 0.78
C LEU A 851 15.44 39.15 1.78
N PHE A 852 16.11 39.14 2.94
CA PHE A 852 15.70 38.29 4.06
C PHE A 852 14.59 38.94 4.87
N TYR A 853 13.48 38.20 5.01
CA TYR A 853 12.35 38.54 5.86
C TYR A 853 12.22 37.50 6.98
N PRO A 854 12.01 37.91 8.24
CA PRO A 854 11.82 36.99 9.35
C PRO A 854 10.75 35.94 9.09
N SER A 855 10.95 34.75 9.65
CA SER A 855 10.11 33.57 9.42
C SER A 855 9.91 33.18 7.94
N GLY A 856 10.64 33.77 7.00
CA GLY A 856 10.54 33.50 5.56
C GLY A 856 9.29 34.08 4.90
N ALA A 857 8.66 35.12 5.45
CA ALA A 857 7.49 35.79 4.86
C ALA A 857 7.85 36.71 3.67
N ALA A 858 8.88 36.37 2.89
CA ALA A 858 9.44 37.25 1.85
C ALA A 858 8.46 37.47 0.67
N PRO A 859 8.29 38.72 0.17
CA PRO A 859 7.32 39.04 -0.88
C PRO A 859 7.43 38.17 -2.12
N VAL A 860 8.64 37.74 -2.53
CA VAL A 860 8.84 36.82 -3.68
C VAL A 860 8.01 35.53 -3.63
N ARG A 861 7.54 35.08 -2.45
CA ARG A 861 6.61 33.95 -2.31
C ARG A 861 5.17 34.26 -2.74
N GLU A 862 4.78 35.53 -2.75
CA GLU A 862 3.45 36.00 -3.13
C GLU A 862 3.18 35.76 -4.62
N PHE A 863 4.21 35.75 -5.50
CA PHE A 863 4.09 35.48 -6.95
C PHE A 863 3.28 34.22 -7.31
N SER A 864 3.20 33.23 -6.42
CA SER A 864 2.44 31.98 -6.61
C SER A 864 1.17 31.84 -5.76
N ASN A 865 0.84 32.81 -4.91
CA ASN A 865 -0.33 32.78 -4.03
C ASN A 865 -1.43 33.71 -4.57
N ALA A 866 -2.55 33.15 -5.02
CA ALA A 866 -3.66 33.91 -5.59
C ALA A 866 -4.23 34.99 -4.64
N PHE A 867 -4.20 34.77 -3.32
CA PHE A 867 -4.78 35.67 -2.33
C PHE A 867 -3.81 36.76 -1.85
N ALA A 868 -2.51 36.61 -2.12
CA ALA A 868 -1.48 37.56 -1.71
C ALA A 868 -0.82 38.30 -2.88
N ARG A 869 -0.95 37.80 -4.11
CA ARG A 869 -0.27 38.38 -5.28
C ARG A 869 -0.85 39.73 -5.71
N SER A 870 -2.11 40.02 -5.44
CA SER A 870 -2.77 41.21 -5.98
C SER A 870 -3.49 42.04 -4.94
N ARG A 871 -3.27 43.35 -5.02
CA ARG A 871 -3.92 44.38 -4.23
C ARG A 871 -5.43 44.33 -4.45
N GLY A 872 -6.22 44.35 -3.37
CA GLY A 872 -7.68 44.24 -3.42
C GLY A 872 -8.23 42.81 -3.37
N THR A 873 -7.41 41.77 -3.55
CA THR A 873 -7.85 40.36 -3.36
C THR A 873 -8.11 40.02 -1.89
N LEU A 874 -7.59 40.85 -0.99
CA LEU A 874 -7.95 40.93 0.42
C LEU A 874 -8.11 42.42 0.79
N PRO A 875 -8.82 42.75 1.90
CA PRO A 875 -8.92 44.13 2.36
C PRO A 875 -7.53 44.77 2.52
N VAL A 876 -7.32 45.95 1.93
CA VAL A 876 -5.97 46.57 1.86
C VAL A 876 -5.42 46.84 3.27
N ASP A 877 -6.28 47.27 4.19
CA ASP A 877 -5.96 47.47 5.60
C ASP A 877 -5.50 46.16 6.28
N TRP A 878 -6.03 45.00 5.90
CA TRP A 878 -5.54 43.72 6.48
C TRP A 878 -4.09 43.40 6.04
N VAL A 879 -3.66 43.87 4.87
CA VAL A 879 -2.29 43.70 4.37
C VAL A 879 -1.34 44.76 4.94
N ARG A 880 -1.83 46.01 5.08
CA ARG A 880 -1.13 47.19 5.61
C ARG A 880 -1.02 47.22 7.14
N ASP A 881 -1.95 46.58 7.86
CA ASP A 881 -2.00 46.62 9.33
C ASP A 881 -1.58 45.26 9.95
N GLY A 882 -1.19 44.30 9.10
CA GLY A 882 -0.55 43.04 9.53
C GLY A 882 -1.46 41.85 9.79
N HIS A 883 -2.75 42.03 9.61
CA HIS A 883 -3.76 41.00 9.82
C HIS A 883 -3.68 39.84 8.82
N PHE A 884 -3.03 40.01 7.66
CA PHE A 884 -2.77 38.93 6.70
C PHE A 884 -1.28 38.74 6.32
N ARG A 885 -0.83 37.48 6.31
CA ARG A 885 0.54 37.09 5.95
C ARG A 885 0.64 35.70 5.31
N LEU A 886 1.82 35.38 4.79
CA LEU A 886 2.16 34.06 4.27
C LEU A 886 2.59 33.09 5.40
N PRO A 887 2.49 31.76 5.20
CA PRO A 887 2.94 30.78 6.20
C PRO A 887 4.44 30.91 6.52
N GLY A 888 4.72 31.11 7.81
CA GLY A 888 6.08 31.26 8.34
C GLY A 888 6.12 31.31 9.87
N GLY A 889 5.17 32.05 10.48
CA GLY A 889 4.92 32.11 11.93
C GLY A 889 5.45 33.36 12.64
N GLY A 890 4.60 34.01 13.45
CA GLY A 890 4.96 35.13 14.35
C GLY A 890 4.95 36.54 13.74
N GLN A 891 4.50 37.54 14.50
CA GLN A 891 4.69 38.99 14.31
C GLN A 891 6.15 39.48 14.37
N VAL A 892 7.15 38.63 14.62
CA VAL A 892 8.48 38.95 14.06
C VAL A 892 8.42 39.09 12.51
N ALA A 893 7.41 38.49 11.87
CA ALA A 893 6.99 38.76 10.48
C ALA A 893 5.86 39.83 10.34
N SER A 894 5.58 40.64 11.36
CA SER A 894 4.86 41.93 11.20
C SER A 894 5.85 43.05 10.83
N ALA A 895 7.14 42.92 11.16
CA ALA A 895 8.19 43.78 10.60
C ALA A 895 8.36 43.65 9.05
N ALA A 896 7.57 42.80 8.39
CA ALA A 896 7.48 42.70 6.93
C ALA A 896 6.36 43.59 6.33
N ILE A 897 5.55 44.25 7.17
CA ILE A 897 4.38 45.06 6.76
C ILE A 897 4.83 46.39 6.16
N ASP A 898 5.67 47.13 6.89
CA ASP A 898 6.09 48.50 6.58
C ASP A 898 7.04 48.59 5.35
N GLY A 899 7.18 47.51 4.58
CA GLY A 899 8.03 47.38 3.39
C GLY A 899 9.54 47.35 3.67
N ALA A 900 10.00 48.01 4.73
CA ALA A 900 11.39 48.17 5.11
C ALA A 900 11.88 47.02 6.02
N PRO A 901 12.67 46.05 5.51
CA PRO A 901 13.51 45.27 6.41
C PRO A 901 14.47 46.23 7.11
N SER A 902 14.68 46.04 8.42
CA SER A 902 15.52 46.94 9.23
C SER A 902 16.90 47.14 8.60
N ALA A 903 17.47 48.35 8.73
CA ALA A 903 18.58 48.85 7.90
C ALA A 903 19.89 48.02 7.93
N GLN A 904 19.99 47.02 8.79
CA GLN A 904 21.10 46.06 8.84
C GLN A 904 20.66 44.59 8.61
N GLY A 905 19.36 44.29 8.66
CA GLY A 905 18.80 42.93 8.65
C GLY A 905 18.41 42.37 7.28
N GLY A 906 18.15 43.20 6.26
CA GLY A 906 17.70 42.71 4.95
C GLY A 906 18.71 41.81 4.21
N ARG A 907 20.01 41.94 4.51
CA ARG A 907 21.12 41.20 3.86
C ARG A 907 21.69 40.04 4.69
N ARG A 908 21.29 39.88 5.95
CA ARG A 908 21.73 38.77 6.82
C ARG A 908 20.55 38.22 7.58
N LEU A 909 20.41 36.89 7.57
CA LEU A 909 19.43 36.19 8.36
C LEU A 909 20.14 35.47 9.51
N LEU A 910 19.66 35.70 10.73
CA LEU A 910 19.73 34.74 11.82
C LEU A 910 18.42 34.81 12.59
N ALA A 911 17.62 33.74 12.52
CA ALA A 911 16.29 33.68 13.10
C ALA A 911 16.00 32.29 13.70
N ALA A 912 15.23 32.30 14.78
CA ALA A 912 14.81 31.11 15.51
C ALA A 912 13.31 31.16 15.81
N ARG A 913 12.66 30.00 15.80
CA ARG A 913 11.29 29.80 16.30
C ARG A 913 11.21 28.44 16.97
N ILE A 914 10.50 28.39 18.09
CA ILE A 914 10.13 27.15 18.79
C ILE A 914 8.60 27.17 18.93
N ASP A 915 7.96 26.07 18.54
CA ASP A 915 6.53 25.80 18.69
C ASP A 915 6.35 24.58 19.59
N LEU A 916 5.51 24.68 20.61
CA LEU A 916 5.01 23.54 21.39
C LEU A 916 3.56 23.29 20.96
N ASP A 917 3.35 22.27 20.12
CA ASP A 917 2.02 21.77 19.79
C ASP A 917 1.37 21.20 21.05
N LEU A 918 0.10 21.51 21.26
CA LEU A 918 -0.75 21.00 22.33
C LEU A 918 -1.92 20.20 21.74
N ALA A 919 -2.49 19.32 22.56
CA ALA A 919 -3.74 18.63 22.22
C ALA A 919 -4.88 19.63 21.99
N ASN A 920 -5.76 19.34 21.05
CA ASN A 920 -6.93 20.18 20.73
C ASN A 920 -7.93 20.17 21.91
N PRO A 921 -8.12 21.29 22.64
CA PRO A 921 -9.00 21.31 23.81
C PRO A 921 -10.49 21.14 23.43
N LEU A 922 -10.87 21.52 22.19
CA LEU A 922 -12.24 21.43 21.71
C LEU A 922 -12.61 20.04 21.17
N ALA A 923 -11.63 19.17 20.90
CA ALA A 923 -11.88 17.82 20.37
C ALA A 923 -12.71 16.95 21.33
N ARG A 924 -12.64 17.20 22.64
CA ARG A 924 -13.49 16.55 23.65
C ARG A 924 -14.93 17.07 23.68
N LEU A 925 -15.16 18.30 23.21
CA LEU A 925 -16.47 18.98 23.27
C LEU A 925 -17.26 18.84 21.96
N LEU A 926 -16.58 18.79 20.81
CA LEU A 926 -17.20 18.79 19.48
C LEU A 926 -16.62 17.68 18.55
N PRO A 927 -16.62 16.39 18.97
CA PRO A 927 -15.98 15.29 18.23
C PRO A 927 -16.63 14.99 16.87
N SER A 928 -17.84 15.51 16.59
CA SER A 928 -18.62 15.25 15.37
C SER A 928 -18.57 16.36 14.30
N TRP A 929 -17.98 17.52 14.59
CA TRP A 929 -17.90 18.63 13.62
C TRP A 929 -16.86 18.30 12.54
N PRO A 930 -17.17 18.32 11.23
CA PRO A 930 -16.23 17.91 10.16
C PRO A 930 -15.05 18.89 9.88
N VAL A 931 -14.73 19.81 10.79
CA VAL A 931 -13.70 20.88 10.61
C VAL A 931 -12.92 21.22 11.88
N LEU A 932 -13.54 21.12 13.07
CA LEU A 932 -12.84 21.37 14.34
C LEU A 932 -11.85 20.28 14.82
N PRO A 933 -11.96 18.97 14.50
CA PRO A 933 -10.98 18.00 14.99
C PRO A 933 -9.60 18.13 14.30
N THR A 934 -9.51 18.79 13.13
CA THR A 934 -8.23 19.12 12.49
C THR A 934 -7.63 20.46 12.95
N LEU A 935 -8.26 21.14 13.91
CA LEU A 935 -7.69 22.30 14.60
C LEU A 935 -6.62 21.85 15.60
N GLN A 936 -5.39 22.32 15.42
CA GLN A 936 -4.28 22.18 16.37
C GLN A 936 -4.00 23.52 17.06
N THR A 937 -3.52 23.45 18.29
CA THR A 937 -3.07 24.58 19.12
C THR A 937 -1.55 24.49 19.30
N ALA A 938 -0.85 25.63 19.29
CA ALA A 938 0.57 25.68 19.65
C ALA A 938 0.94 26.99 20.36
N VAL A 939 1.65 26.89 21.48
CA VAL A 939 2.36 28.04 22.08
C VAL A 939 3.71 28.18 21.38
N TYR A 940 4.12 29.40 21.04
CA TYR A 940 5.38 29.62 20.32
C TYR A 940 6.14 30.82 20.86
N ALA A 941 7.47 30.72 20.72
CA ALA A 941 8.41 31.83 20.87
C ALA A 941 9.20 32.01 19.56
N ALA A 942 9.46 33.25 19.18
CA ALA A 942 10.18 33.58 17.94
C ALA A 942 11.18 34.73 18.15
N TRP A 943 12.29 34.69 17.39
CA TRP A 943 13.40 35.64 17.46
C TRP A 943 13.98 35.90 16.06
N SER A 944 14.43 37.12 15.78
CA SER A 944 15.26 37.41 14.59
C SER A 944 16.35 38.45 14.84
N GLN A 945 17.34 38.50 13.94
CA GLN A 945 18.47 39.45 13.95
C GLN A 945 19.35 39.34 15.21
N LEU A 946 19.65 38.11 15.61
CA LEU A 946 20.62 37.82 16.68
C LEU A 946 22.04 38.22 16.23
N ASN A 947 22.73 39.04 17.03
CA ASN A 947 24.05 39.58 16.67
C ASN A 947 25.20 38.70 17.19
N TRP A 948 25.92 38.04 16.28
CA TRP A 948 27.04 37.14 16.59
C TRP A 948 28.16 37.78 17.44
N LYS A 949 28.40 39.10 17.31
CA LYS A 949 29.41 39.81 18.10
C LYS A 949 28.89 40.34 19.45
N LYS A 950 27.58 40.25 19.73
CA LYS A 950 26.91 40.83 20.92
C LYS A 950 25.77 39.96 21.45
N ILE A 951 25.96 38.65 21.54
CA ILE A 951 24.96 37.67 22.03
C ILE A 951 24.44 38.04 23.44
N THR A 952 25.25 38.72 24.25
CA THR A 952 24.91 39.19 25.61
C THR A 952 24.07 40.46 25.71
N ARG A 953 23.74 41.15 24.61
CA ARG A 953 22.84 42.33 24.63
C ARG A 953 21.62 42.16 23.72
N ARG A 954 20.45 42.57 24.24
CA ARG A 954 19.09 42.50 23.67
C ARG A 954 18.96 43.17 22.28
N SER A 955 19.51 42.53 21.24
CA SER A 955 19.73 43.13 19.92
C SER A 955 18.72 42.69 18.85
N GLY A 956 18.13 41.50 18.97
CA GLY A 956 17.08 41.00 18.07
C GLY A 956 15.66 41.38 18.49
N ASP A 957 14.70 41.17 17.58
CA ASP A 957 13.27 41.30 17.83
C ASP A 957 12.69 39.93 18.27
N ALA A 958 11.85 39.93 19.30
CA ALA A 958 11.36 38.72 19.96
C ALA A 958 9.85 38.80 20.28
N GLU A 959 9.20 37.63 20.28
CA GLU A 959 7.73 37.50 20.38
C GLU A 959 7.32 36.21 21.11
N LEU A 960 6.20 36.27 21.84
CA LEU A 960 5.53 35.12 22.46
C LEU A 960 4.03 35.12 22.11
N GLY A 961 3.45 33.95 21.81
CA GLY A 961 2.01 33.86 21.51
C GLY A 961 1.43 32.46 21.38
N LEU A 962 0.13 32.41 21.07
CA LEU A 962 -0.62 31.22 20.68
C LEU A 962 -0.84 31.19 19.15
N THR A 963 -0.80 30.02 18.54
CA THR A 963 -1.25 29.78 17.16
C THR A 963 -2.33 28.71 17.16
N LEU A 964 -3.48 29.05 16.58
CA LEU A 964 -4.50 28.12 16.13
C LEU A 964 -4.17 27.76 14.66
N PHE A 965 -4.17 26.48 14.29
CA PHE A 965 -3.94 26.10 12.90
C PHE A 965 -4.69 24.85 12.45
N TRP A 966 -5.08 24.85 11.18
CA TRP A 966 -5.58 23.69 10.45
C TRP A 966 -4.55 23.33 9.38
N ASP A 967 -4.07 22.09 9.39
CA ASP A 967 -3.12 21.54 8.39
C ASP A 967 -3.73 20.44 7.49
N ASP A 968 -4.90 19.89 7.84
CA ASP A 968 -5.79 19.20 6.88
C ASP A 968 -7.14 19.94 6.76
N LEU A 969 -7.23 20.84 5.78
CA LEU A 969 -8.41 21.65 5.51
C LEU A 969 -9.54 20.82 4.86
N PRO A 970 -10.84 21.13 5.09
CA PRO A 970 -11.93 20.49 4.37
C PRO A 970 -11.81 20.69 2.85
N PHE A 971 -12.32 19.75 2.05
CA PHE A 971 -12.06 19.74 0.61
C PHE A 971 -12.40 21.07 -0.11
N PRO A 972 -13.51 21.78 0.15
CA PRO A 972 -13.81 23.05 -0.52
C PRO A 972 -12.74 24.15 -0.34
N LEU A 973 -11.88 24.09 0.67
CA LEU A 973 -10.74 25.01 0.83
C LEU A 973 -9.50 24.48 0.09
N ARG A 974 -9.21 23.17 0.16
CA ARG A 974 -8.18 22.52 -0.69
C ARG A 974 -8.47 22.70 -2.19
N TYR A 975 -9.74 22.74 -2.57
CA TYR A 975 -10.23 23.07 -3.91
C TYR A 975 -9.75 24.45 -4.38
N LEU A 976 -9.83 25.49 -3.53
CA LEU A 976 -9.32 26.83 -3.85
C LEU A 976 -7.79 26.87 -3.95
N GLY A 977 -7.11 25.81 -3.50
CA GLY A 977 -5.66 25.68 -3.46
C GLY A 977 -5.05 25.85 -2.07
N MET A 978 -5.88 26.06 -1.04
CA MET A 978 -5.42 26.29 0.32
C MET A 978 -4.83 25.00 0.91
N SER A 979 -3.70 25.12 1.60
CA SER A 979 -3.00 24.00 2.24
C SER A 979 -3.18 23.97 3.75
N ASP A 980 -3.00 25.14 4.38
CA ASP A 980 -3.09 25.35 5.81
C ASP A 980 -3.66 26.73 6.10
N VAL A 981 -4.42 26.86 7.19
CA VAL A 981 -4.92 28.15 7.70
C VAL A 981 -4.44 28.30 9.13
N LYS A 982 -3.88 29.45 9.47
CA LYS A 982 -3.27 29.73 10.78
C LYS A 982 -3.73 31.07 11.31
N LEU A 983 -4.37 31.09 12.47
CA LEU A 983 -4.69 32.31 13.21
C LEU A 983 -3.70 32.43 14.38
N THR A 984 -2.87 33.46 14.36
CA THR A 984 -1.87 33.69 15.40
C THR A 984 -2.27 34.85 16.29
N LEU A 985 -2.23 34.61 17.60
CA LEU A 985 -2.56 35.55 18.67
C LEU A 985 -1.31 35.78 19.53
N PRO A 986 -0.48 36.80 19.25
CA PRO A 986 0.63 37.17 20.11
C PRO A 986 0.14 37.84 21.40
N PHE A 987 0.86 37.60 22.49
CA PHE A 987 0.61 38.21 23.80
C PHE A 987 1.67 39.25 24.18
N TRP A 988 2.87 39.14 23.60
CA TRP A 988 3.99 40.03 23.87
C TRP A 988 4.91 40.16 22.65
N TYR A 989 5.43 41.37 22.42
CA TYR A 989 6.40 41.68 21.37
C TYR A 989 7.41 42.73 21.84
N SER A 990 8.71 42.49 21.62
CA SER A 990 9.80 43.25 22.26
C SER A 990 10.06 44.65 21.70
N ARG A 991 9.70 44.90 20.43
CA ARG A 991 9.97 46.17 19.73
C ARG A 991 8.81 46.54 18.78
N PRO A 992 7.64 46.93 19.31
CA PRO A 992 6.53 47.40 18.48
C PRO A 992 6.95 48.56 17.56
N ALA A 993 6.37 48.60 16.35
CA ALA A 993 6.45 49.77 15.47
C ALA A 993 5.89 51.01 16.18
N ALA A 994 6.36 52.20 15.79
CA ALA A 994 6.07 53.45 16.48
C ALA A 994 4.56 53.64 16.77
N GLY A 995 4.24 54.07 18.00
CA GLY A 995 2.87 54.26 18.48
C GLY A 995 2.13 53.00 18.97
N ASN A 996 2.65 51.79 18.80
CA ASN A 996 1.94 50.56 19.19
C ASN A 996 2.30 50.04 20.60
N ASN A 997 1.28 49.83 21.44
CA ASN A 997 1.44 49.14 22.73
C ASN A 997 1.84 47.66 22.54
N PRO A 998 2.89 47.14 23.21
CA PRO A 998 3.33 45.74 23.09
C PRO A 998 2.36 44.71 23.67
N TRP A 999 1.39 45.13 24.51
CA TRP A 999 0.40 44.29 25.19
C TRP A 999 -1.02 44.39 24.60
N LYS A 1000 -1.22 45.12 23.49
CA LYS A 1000 -2.54 45.18 22.82
C LYS A 1000 -2.89 43.79 22.25
N LEU A 1001 -4.13 43.34 22.41
CA LEU A 1001 -4.64 42.15 21.72
C LEU A 1001 -4.51 42.34 20.20
N ARG A 1002 -3.81 41.42 19.54
CA ARG A 1002 -3.59 41.42 18.09
C ARG A 1002 -3.91 40.03 17.53
N TRP A 1003 -4.18 39.99 16.23
CA TRP A 1003 -4.36 38.76 15.48
C TRP A 1003 -3.73 38.86 14.09
N ALA A 1004 -3.23 37.74 13.58
CA ALA A 1004 -2.72 37.63 12.22
C ALA A 1004 -3.12 36.29 11.60
N LEU A 1005 -3.88 36.36 10.50
CA LEU A 1005 -4.28 35.23 9.67
C LEU A 1005 -3.18 34.90 8.64
N SER A 1006 -2.98 33.62 8.40
CA SER A 1006 -2.05 33.08 7.40
C SER A 1006 -2.73 31.96 6.64
N VAL A 1007 -2.95 32.16 5.34
CA VAL A 1007 -3.45 31.10 4.45
C VAL A 1007 -2.32 30.66 3.53
N GLY A 1008 -1.94 29.39 3.64
CA GLY A 1008 -0.95 28.77 2.79
C GLY A 1008 -1.55 28.18 1.53
N PHE A 1009 -0.70 28.15 0.50
CA PHE A 1009 -0.97 27.51 -0.78
C PHE A 1009 0.25 26.66 -1.10
N THR A 1010 0.16 25.34 -0.92
CA THR A 1010 1.06 24.47 -1.67
C THR A 1010 0.72 24.59 -3.15
N PRO A 1011 1.69 24.81 -4.04
CA PRO A 1011 1.52 24.29 -5.39
C PRO A 1011 1.32 22.78 -5.24
N PHE A 1012 0.13 22.29 -5.62
CA PHE A 1012 -0.21 20.86 -5.65
C PHE A 1012 0.97 20.09 -6.28
N ARG A 1013 1.35 18.98 -5.63
CA ARG A 1013 2.64 18.29 -5.81
C ARG A 1013 2.52 16.96 -6.53
#